data_AF-A0A4U9ZCL1-F1
#
_entry.id   AF-A0A4U9ZCL1-F1
#
_cell.length_a   1.000
_cell.length_b   1.000
_cell.length_c   1.000
_cell.angle_alpha   90.00
_cell.angle_beta   90.00
_cell.angle_gamma   90.00
#
_symmetry.space_group_name_H-M   'P 1'
#
loop_
_entity.id
_entity.type
_entity.pdbx_description
1 polymer ?
#
loop_
_entity_poly.entity_id
_entity_poly.type
_entity_poly.pdbx_seq_one_letter_code
_entity_poly.pdbx_strand_id
1 'polypeptide(L)'
;MLGAIIGDIVGSRFEWNNHRSKDFEFLTYKCFLTDDSIMSLAIAQAILVSKKDHSDLSKNAVECMQNIGRNYPDCGYGGSFYGWIFSDDPKPYNSYGNGAAMRVSAAGFAANSIEEAKKLSRLVTEVSHNHPEGIKGAEATAVAIFMAKTGSNIFEIRDYIDKNYYPMNFTLDEIRDTYQFNETCQETVPLALQAFFESTGFEDAIRNAISIGGDSDTVAAICGGVAEAYYGIPTDIRKHALTFLDQKLMQLLILFENKYPPVMEKMHDDMSVRIKRSEDKKVKTGGRESMIQSATETADQELKDSIPENEETTSQKLFAHLYEACNILRGPINQDEFKDYVTPILFFKRISDVYDEETQEALELSGGDEEFAAFDENHSFVIPEGCHWKDLRNASQDVGKIIVKAMNGIERANPGTLSGVFSSFDDVTWTDKTKLTDERLKDLIEHMSSLKVGNKNYSADVMGDAYEYLIKKFADLSKKNAGEYYTPRTIVKLMVMLMDPKPGDTVYDPACGTGGMLIEAIRHIGDKQMTYGRIYGQENNLSTSAIARMNLFLHGASDFKVAQGDTLRTPKFIEHGQLQKFNCVLANPPFGQEKWGADSFESDKYGRNMWGCPSDSNADFAWLQHMIKSMKPMDGKVAVVLPQGVLFHNGKEGDIREQLIKSDLIEAVVALAGGVFYGTGVSACILFLNNHKRPEHKGKVCLIDATNIYTPKRAQNLMEENDINEVFKLYQEYKDVIEKCKIVSIADLDAAGNTLAVNTYIEKKKQEVVAPEIVRAQYFEALENVKKAEVKMKALLIEGGYVDEQ
;
A
#
# COMPACT_ATOMS: atom_id res chain seq x y z
N MET A 1 15.81 4.89 -19.91
CA MET A 1 16.33 5.31 -21.22
C MET A 1 16.63 4.12 -22.15
N LEU A 2 17.15 2.98 -21.68
CA LEU A 2 17.45 1.83 -22.56
C LEU A 2 16.19 1.24 -23.23
N GLY A 3 15.03 1.37 -22.61
CA GLY A 3 13.76 0.92 -23.15
C GLY A 3 13.36 1.67 -24.41
N ALA A 4 13.66 2.97 -24.49
CA ALA A 4 13.47 3.74 -25.72
C ALA A 4 14.38 3.23 -26.84
N ILE A 5 15.64 2.90 -26.51
CA ILE A 5 16.59 2.31 -27.46
C ILE A 5 16.12 0.92 -27.92
N ILE A 6 15.58 0.09 -27.03
CA ILE A 6 15.03 -1.23 -27.40
C ILE A 6 13.83 -1.06 -28.32
N GLY A 7 12.94 -0.12 -28.00
CA GLY A 7 11.78 0.20 -28.85
C GLY A 7 12.19 0.53 -30.28
N ASP A 8 13.12 1.45 -30.45
CA ASP A 8 13.75 1.78 -31.74
C ASP A 8 14.31 0.53 -32.43
N ILE A 9 15.23 -0.20 -31.77
CA ILE A 9 15.89 -1.38 -32.36
C ILE A 9 14.86 -2.39 -32.88
N VAL A 10 13.81 -2.68 -32.10
CA VAL A 10 12.76 -3.62 -32.48
C VAL A 10 11.93 -3.05 -33.65
N GLY A 11 11.59 -1.76 -33.61
CA GLY A 11 10.76 -1.10 -34.60
C GLY A 11 11.44 -0.79 -35.94
N SER A 12 12.77 -0.68 -35.96
CA SER A 12 13.58 -0.37 -37.16
C SER A 12 13.27 -1.24 -38.38
N ARG A 13 12.86 -2.50 -38.18
CA ARG A 13 12.51 -3.42 -39.27
C ARG A 13 11.10 -3.20 -39.85
N PHE A 14 10.25 -2.50 -39.12
CA PHE A 14 8.82 -2.40 -39.37
C PHE A 14 8.36 -1.01 -39.80
N GLU A 15 9.23 0.01 -39.68
CA GLU A 15 8.97 1.39 -40.11
C GLU A 15 8.41 1.46 -41.54
N TRP A 16 9.10 0.86 -42.51
CA TRP A 16 8.69 0.82 -43.93
C TRP A 16 7.95 -0.47 -44.35
N ASN A 17 7.71 -1.37 -43.40
CA ASN A 17 7.05 -2.65 -43.63
C ASN A 17 6.26 -3.06 -42.38
N ASN A 18 5.20 -2.29 -42.10
CA ASN A 18 4.44 -2.43 -40.87
C ASN A 18 3.92 -3.85 -40.67
N HIS A 19 3.98 -4.32 -39.43
CA HIS A 19 3.52 -5.64 -39.04
C HIS A 19 2.31 -5.52 -38.11
N ARG A 20 1.11 -5.78 -38.61
CA ARG A 20 -0.17 -5.55 -37.90
C ARG A 20 -0.55 -6.69 -36.95
N SER A 21 0.44 -7.24 -36.25
CA SER A 21 0.27 -8.34 -35.29
C SER A 21 1.33 -8.24 -34.19
N LYS A 22 1.02 -8.78 -33.01
CA LYS A 22 2.01 -8.94 -31.93
C LYS A 22 2.97 -10.11 -32.17
N ASP A 23 2.63 -11.02 -33.07
CA ASP A 23 3.39 -12.24 -33.34
C ASP A 23 4.55 -11.98 -34.29
N PHE A 24 5.73 -11.73 -33.74
CA PHE A 24 6.99 -11.55 -34.48
C PHE A 24 8.20 -11.87 -33.59
N GLU A 25 9.33 -12.21 -34.19
CA GLU A 25 10.60 -12.33 -33.47
C GLU A 25 11.06 -10.95 -32.98
N PHE A 26 11.24 -10.81 -31.67
CA PHE A 26 11.44 -9.54 -30.98
C PHE A 26 12.76 -8.85 -31.37
N LEU A 27 13.90 -9.46 -31.04
CA LEU A 27 15.24 -8.97 -31.40
C LEU A 27 15.92 -9.97 -32.33
N THR A 28 16.37 -9.50 -33.50
CA THR A 28 17.02 -10.33 -34.53
C THR A 28 18.21 -9.61 -35.14
N TYR A 29 19.03 -10.33 -35.92
CA TYR A 29 20.16 -9.75 -36.66
C TYR A 29 19.76 -8.67 -37.69
N LYS A 30 18.47 -8.56 -38.05
CA LYS A 30 17.94 -7.56 -38.97
C LYS A 30 17.59 -6.24 -38.29
N CYS A 31 17.56 -6.19 -36.97
CA CYS A 31 17.31 -4.98 -36.20
C CYS A 31 18.57 -4.07 -36.24
N PHE A 32 18.36 -2.77 -36.22
CA PHE A 32 19.44 -1.77 -36.19
C PHE A 32 18.98 -0.54 -35.41
N LEU A 33 19.91 0.34 -35.04
CA LEU A 33 19.61 1.61 -34.37
C LEU A 33 19.22 2.67 -35.41
N THR A 34 18.17 3.44 -35.15
CA THR A 34 17.83 4.63 -35.92
C THR A 34 18.22 5.91 -35.17
N ASP A 35 17.85 7.07 -35.71
CA ASP A 35 18.13 8.36 -35.08
C ASP A 35 17.46 8.51 -33.71
N ASP A 36 16.42 7.74 -33.42
CA ASP A 36 15.74 7.69 -32.12
C ASP A 36 16.69 7.35 -30.97
N SER A 37 17.45 6.27 -31.11
CA SER A 37 18.47 5.88 -30.13
C SER A 37 19.62 6.86 -30.08
N ILE A 38 20.10 7.33 -31.24
CA ILE A 38 21.25 8.22 -31.33
C ILE A 38 20.94 9.56 -30.64
N MET A 39 19.76 10.12 -30.87
CA MET A 39 19.32 11.37 -30.26
C MET A 39 18.95 11.20 -28.79
N SER A 40 18.34 10.08 -28.39
CA SER A 40 18.11 9.76 -26.97
C SER A 40 19.41 9.77 -26.16
N LEU A 41 20.47 9.14 -26.70
CA LEU A 41 21.79 9.11 -26.07
C LEU A 41 22.49 10.48 -26.11
N ALA A 42 22.26 11.29 -27.14
CA ALA A 42 22.79 12.64 -27.20
C ALA A 42 22.17 13.56 -26.15
N ILE A 43 20.86 13.46 -25.91
CA ILE A 43 20.19 14.18 -24.83
C ILE A 43 20.67 13.68 -23.46
N ALA A 44 20.86 12.37 -23.29
CA ALA A 44 21.46 11.81 -22.09
C ALA A 44 22.85 12.41 -21.82
N GLN A 45 23.71 12.52 -22.85
CA GLN A 45 25.01 13.18 -22.71
C GLN A 45 24.87 14.64 -22.32
N ALA A 46 23.98 15.40 -22.97
CA ALA A 46 23.75 16.81 -22.67
C ALA A 46 23.36 17.03 -21.20
N ILE A 47 22.46 16.20 -20.67
CA ILE A 47 22.04 16.24 -19.25
C ILE A 47 23.20 15.92 -18.30
N LEU A 48 24.09 15.00 -18.68
CA LEU A 48 25.24 14.63 -17.86
C LEU A 48 26.28 15.74 -17.74
N VAL A 49 26.56 16.44 -18.84
CA VAL A 49 27.60 17.48 -18.91
C VAL A 49 27.10 18.87 -18.48
N SER A 50 25.78 19.06 -18.43
CA SER A 50 25.18 20.31 -17.99
C SER A 50 25.33 20.60 -16.50
N LYS A 51 25.27 21.89 -16.17
CA LYS A 51 25.20 22.37 -14.79
C LYS A 51 23.97 21.85 -14.07
N LYS A 52 24.05 21.77 -12.74
CA LYS A 52 22.95 21.32 -11.87
C LYS A 52 21.68 22.17 -11.98
N ASP A 53 21.80 23.45 -12.36
CA ASP A 53 20.65 24.35 -12.55
C ASP A 53 20.06 24.28 -13.97
N HIS A 54 20.69 23.50 -14.85
CA HIS A 54 20.36 23.31 -16.26
C HIS A 54 20.41 24.60 -17.10
N SER A 55 21.12 25.63 -16.63
CA SER A 55 21.23 26.92 -17.32
C SER A 55 21.92 26.85 -18.69
N ASP A 56 22.74 25.82 -18.92
CA ASP A 56 23.46 25.58 -20.17
C ASP A 56 22.92 24.39 -20.98
N LEU A 57 21.79 23.80 -20.57
CA LEU A 57 21.27 22.56 -21.15
C LEU A 57 20.88 22.72 -22.63
N SER A 58 20.20 23.79 -23.02
CA SER A 58 19.83 24.00 -24.43
C SER A 58 21.07 24.08 -25.33
N LYS A 59 22.12 24.77 -24.88
CA LYS A 59 23.38 24.85 -25.62
C LYS A 59 24.05 23.48 -25.73
N ASN A 60 24.17 22.77 -24.61
CA ASN A 60 24.79 21.45 -24.58
C ASN A 60 23.98 20.42 -25.38
N ALA A 61 22.65 20.54 -25.43
CA ALA A 61 21.78 19.69 -26.26
C ALA A 61 22.12 19.84 -27.75
N VAL A 62 22.32 21.07 -28.24
CA VAL A 62 22.76 21.32 -29.62
C VAL A 62 24.12 20.68 -29.89
N GLU A 63 25.11 20.98 -29.05
CA GLU A 63 26.48 20.49 -29.22
C GLU A 63 26.54 18.95 -29.17
N CYS A 64 25.83 18.31 -28.24
CA CYS A 64 25.83 16.86 -28.10
C CYS A 64 25.08 16.18 -29.26
N MET A 65 23.90 16.70 -29.67
CA MET A 65 23.15 16.14 -30.80
C MET A 65 23.95 16.22 -32.10
N GLN A 66 24.56 17.37 -32.41
CA GLN A 66 25.40 17.49 -33.60
C GLN A 66 26.67 16.63 -33.50
N ASN A 67 27.39 16.67 -32.38
CA ASN A 67 28.64 15.92 -32.22
C ASN A 67 28.43 14.41 -32.31
N ILE A 68 27.42 13.87 -31.63
CA ILE A 68 27.11 12.45 -31.70
C ILE A 68 26.51 12.12 -33.06
N GLY A 69 25.47 12.85 -33.49
CA GLY A 69 24.69 12.52 -34.67
C GLY A 69 25.49 12.53 -35.97
N ARG A 70 26.48 13.43 -36.10
CA ARG A 70 27.40 13.47 -37.25
C ARG A 70 28.26 12.22 -37.42
N ASN A 71 28.44 11.40 -36.39
CA ASN A 71 29.14 10.11 -36.52
C ASN A 71 28.24 9.01 -37.10
N TYR A 72 26.93 9.25 -37.15
CA TYR A 72 25.92 8.31 -37.63
C TYR A 72 25.05 9.00 -38.70
N PRO A 73 25.61 9.41 -39.85
CA PRO A 73 24.87 10.17 -40.87
C PRO A 73 23.70 9.37 -41.47
N ASP A 74 23.84 8.05 -41.59
CA ASP A 74 22.92 7.19 -42.33
C ASP A 74 21.94 6.42 -41.41
N CYS A 75 21.49 7.03 -40.31
CA CYS A 75 20.63 6.38 -39.31
C CYS A 75 19.14 6.80 -39.35
N GLY A 76 18.69 7.55 -40.36
CA GLY A 76 17.24 7.79 -40.57
C GLY A 76 16.75 9.22 -40.35
N TYR A 77 17.63 10.20 -40.04
CA TYR A 77 17.20 11.58 -39.79
C TYR A 77 16.26 12.15 -40.86
N GLY A 78 15.12 12.67 -40.43
CA GLY A 78 14.22 13.43 -41.31
C GLY A 78 14.93 14.60 -41.98
N GLY A 79 14.61 14.91 -43.25
CA GLY A 79 15.42 15.81 -44.09
C GLY A 79 15.74 17.19 -43.50
N SER A 80 14.79 17.83 -42.83
CA SER A 80 15.03 19.11 -42.13
C SER A 80 15.93 18.95 -40.91
N PHE A 81 15.79 17.86 -40.16
CA PHE A 81 16.62 17.58 -39.00
C PHE A 81 18.03 17.14 -39.39
N TYR A 82 18.19 16.39 -40.48
CA TYR A 82 19.49 16.10 -41.10
C TYR A 82 20.22 17.42 -41.42
N GLY A 83 19.55 18.35 -42.11
CA GLY A 83 20.10 19.68 -42.38
C GLY A 83 20.50 20.43 -41.10
N TRP A 84 19.71 20.30 -40.03
CA TRP A 84 20.02 20.89 -38.73
C TRP A 84 21.27 20.27 -38.07
N ILE A 85 21.43 18.94 -38.11
CA ILE A 85 22.60 18.22 -37.56
C ILE A 85 23.90 18.65 -38.25
N PHE A 86 23.88 18.83 -39.56
CA PHE A 86 25.05 19.19 -40.37
C PHE A 86 25.24 20.69 -40.60
N SER A 87 24.39 21.54 -40.02
CA SER A 87 24.54 23.01 -40.10
C SER A 87 25.66 23.52 -39.19
N ASP A 88 26.39 24.53 -39.66
CA ASP A 88 27.36 25.28 -38.84
C ASP A 88 26.67 26.22 -37.84
N ASP A 89 25.42 26.66 -38.13
CA ASP A 89 24.59 27.48 -37.24
C ASP A 89 23.17 26.90 -37.17
N PRO A 90 22.95 25.82 -36.39
CA PRO A 90 21.63 25.20 -36.26
C PRO A 90 20.64 26.14 -35.57
N LYS A 91 19.49 26.39 -36.22
CA LYS A 91 18.37 27.16 -35.65
C LYS A 91 17.12 26.30 -35.54
N PRO A 92 16.29 26.49 -34.50
CA PRO A 92 14.99 25.85 -34.46
C PRO A 92 14.13 26.31 -35.64
N TYR A 93 13.39 25.37 -36.23
CA TYR A 93 12.70 25.57 -37.51
C TYR A 93 11.18 25.33 -37.42
N ASN A 94 10.61 25.57 -36.25
CA ASN A 94 9.17 25.45 -35.96
C ASN A 94 8.60 24.05 -36.25
N SER A 95 9.40 23.00 -35.99
CA SER A 95 8.98 21.62 -36.17
C SER A 95 8.02 21.15 -35.07
N TYR A 96 6.98 20.43 -35.49
CA TYR A 96 6.02 19.69 -34.66
C TYR A 96 6.16 18.16 -34.80
N GLY A 97 7.27 17.72 -35.41
CA GLY A 97 7.51 16.30 -35.66
C GLY A 97 7.69 15.47 -34.39
N ASN A 98 7.34 14.19 -34.46
CA ASN A 98 7.46 13.17 -33.41
C ASN A 98 8.90 12.96 -32.93
N GLY A 99 9.90 13.35 -33.72
CA GLY A 99 11.31 13.47 -33.33
C GLY A 99 11.52 14.27 -32.04
N ALA A 100 10.60 15.18 -31.68
CA ALA A 100 10.58 15.86 -30.39
C ALA A 100 10.38 14.92 -29.20
N ALA A 101 9.49 13.94 -29.31
CA ALA A 101 9.08 13.05 -28.22
C ALA A 101 9.98 11.81 -28.06
N MET A 102 10.50 11.24 -29.16
CA MET A 102 11.32 10.03 -29.12
C MET A 102 12.62 10.19 -28.30
N ARG A 103 13.25 11.37 -28.33
CA ARG A 103 14.58 11.61 -27.73
C ARG A 103 14.58 12.05 -26.27
N VAL A 104 13.42 12.32 -25.67
CA VAL A 104 13.36 12.98 -24.34
C VAL A 104 13.32 12.02 -23.16
N SER A 105 13.47 10.71 -23.40
CA SER A 105 13.44 9.71 -22.32
C SER A 105 14.39 10.07 -21.17
N ALA A 106 15.62 10.48 -21.48
CA ALA A 106 16.61 10.89 -20.48
C ALA A 106 16.15 12.06 -19.60
N ALA A 107 15.35 13.00 -20.12
CA ALA A 107 14.81 14.11 -19.34
C ALA A 107 13.82 13.63 -18.26
N GLY A 108 12.94 12.69 -18.60
CA GLY A 108 12.01 12.08 -17.64
C GLY A 108 12.74 11.29 -16.55
N PHE A 109 13.79 10.54 -16.92
CA PHE A 109 14.62 9.81 -15.95
C PHE A 109 15.47 10.72 -15.07
N ALA A 110 15.91 11.89 -15.55
CA ALA A 110 16.74 12.82 -14.78
C ALA A 110 15.95 13.72 -13.82
N ALA A 111 14.65 13.91 -14.04
CA ALA A 111 13.81 14.80 -13.25
C ALA A 111 13.52 14.26 -11.83
N ASN A 112 13.30 15.21 -10.90
CA ASN A 112 12.88 14.99 -9.52
C ASN A 112 11.47 15.52 -9.23
N SER A 113 10.85 16.22 -10.18
CA SER A 113 9.46 16.68 -10.12
C SER A 113 8.84 16.75 -11.51
N ILE A 114 7.51 16.80 -11.60
CA ILE A 114 6.78 17.00 -12.87
C ILE A 114 7.21 18.31 -13.54
N GLU A 115 7.36 19.39 -12.77
CA GLU A 115 7.76 20.70 -13.32
C GLU A 115 9.21 20.68 -13.83
N GLU A 116 10.10 19.92 -13.18
CA GLU A 116 11.45 19.71 -13.68
C GLU A 116 11.45 18.84 -14.95
N ALA A 117 10.61 17.81 -15.04
CA ALA A 117 10.46 16.99 -16.25
C ALA A 117 9.99 17.82 -17.46
N LYS A 118 9.01 18.71 -17.24
CA LYS A 118 8.56 19.68 -18.26
C LYS A 118 9.69 20.64 -18.65
N LYS A 119 10.40 21.21 -17.67
CA LYS A 119 11.51 22.13 -17.93
C LYS A 119 12.62 21.45 -18.75
N LEU A 120 13.06 20.27 -18.34
CA LEU A 120 14.13 19.53 -19.01
C LEU A 120 13.75 19.15 -20.44
N SER A 121 12.55 18.57 -20.63
CA SER A 121 12.05 18.19 -21.96
C SER A 121 11.92 19.41 -22.88
N ARG A 122 11.44 20.54 -22.38
CA ARG A 122 11.36 21.79 -23.15
C ARG A 122 12.74 22.29 -23.60
N LEU A 123 13.70 22.40 -22.68
CA LEU A 123 15.05 22.93 -22.97
C LEU A 123 15.79 22.12 -24.05
N VAL A 124 15.62 20.80 -24.07
CA VAL A 124 16.26 19.92 -25.06
C VAL A 124 15.48 19.82 -26.38
N THR A 125 14.21 20.26 -26.39
CA THR A 125 13.33 20.16 -27.56
C THR A 125 13.27 21.45 -28.35
N GLU A 126 13.20 22.60 -27.69
CA GLU A 126 13.02 23.92 -28.32
C GLU A 126 14.20 24.36 -29.21
N VAL A 127 15.33 23.66 -29.13
CA VAL A 127 16.52 23.94 -29.96
C VAL A 127 16.35 23.52 -31.42
N SER A 128 15.39 22.63 -31.72
CA SER A 128 15.04 22.19 -33.07
C SER A 128 13.54 22.17 -33.33
N HIS A 129 12.75 21.69 -32.35
CA HIS A 129 11.30 21.50 -32.42
C HIS A 129 10.56 22.48 -31.50
N ASN A 130 10.60 23.77 -31.83
CA ASN A 130 9.99 24.84 -31.02
C ASN A 130 8.51 25.11 -31.33
N HIS A 131 7.85 24.27 -32.13
CA HIS A 131 6.39 24.38 -32.31
C HIS A 131 5.67 23.93 -31.03
N PRO A 132 4.56 24.57 -30.62
CA PRO A 132 3.80 24.19 -29.42
C PRO A 132 3.46 22.70 -29.34
N GLU A 133 3.01 22.09 -30.45
CA GLU A 133 2.70 20.65 -30.49
C GLU A 133 3.93 19.75 -30.37
N GLY A 134 5.11 20.19 -30.84
CA GLY A 134 6.37 19.47 -30.64
C GLY A 134 6.76 19.46 -29.16
N ILE A 135 6.67 20.63 -28.50
CA ILE A 135 6.91 20.78 -27.05
C ILE A 135 5.90 19.95 -26.25
N LYS A 136 4.62 20.01 -26.63
CA LYS A 136 3.54 19.25 -25.98
C LYS A 136 3.81 17.75 -25.99
N GLY A 137 4.21 17.19 -27.13
CA GLY A 137 4.55 15.76 -27.25
C GLY A 137 5.76 15.34 -26.43
N ALA A 138 6.80 16.17 -26.42
CA ALA A 138 7.99 15.98 -25.59
C ALA A 138 7.67 16.03 -24.08
N GLU A 139 6.91 17.03 -23.64
CA GLU A 139 6.49 17.17 -22.25
C GLU A 139 5.63 15.98 -21.81
N ALA A 140 4.63 15.57 -22.60
CA ALA A 140 3.78 14.43 -22.30
C ALA A 140 4.61 13.15 -22.06
N THR A 141 5.57 12.89 -22.95
CA THR A 141 6.46 11.73 -22.86
C THR A 141 7.35 11.78 -21.63
N ALA A 142 8.03 12.90 -21.38
CA ALA A 142 8.93 13.04 -20.23
C ALA A 142 8.17 12.99 -18.89
N VAL A 143 6.96 13.55 -18.83
CA VAL A 143 6.12 13.50 -17.64
C VAL A 143 5.60 12.08 -17.40
N ALA A 144 5.15 11.36 -18.43
CA ALA A 144 4.74 9.96 -18.29
C ALA A 144 5.87 9.08 -17.73
N ILE A 145 7.09 9.25 -18.26
CA ILE A 145 8.30 8.57 -17.77
C ILE A 145 8.59 8.93 -16.32
N PHE A 146 8.51 10.22 -15.96
CA PHE A 146 8.73 10.66 -14.58
C PHE A 146 7.71 10.04 -13.61
N MET A 147 6.42 10.11 -13.95
CA MET A 147 5.34 9.56 -13.13
C MET A 147 5.48 8.05 -12.93
N ALA A 148 5.76 7.32 -14.01
CA ALA A 148 6.07 5.89 -13.97
C ALA A 148 7.29 5.60 -13.07
N LYS A 149 8.39 6.36 -13.27
CA LYS A 149 9.60 6.25 -12.45
C LYS A 149 9.30 6.49 -10.96
N THR A 150 8.43 7.43 -10.61
CA THR A 150 8.08 7.74 -9.21
C THR A 150 7.04 6.83 -8.59
N GLY A 151 6.47 5.88 -9.34
CA GLY A 151 5.55 4.87 -8.83
C GLY A 151 4.07 5.20 -8.95
N SER A 152 3.70 6.18 -9.78
CA SER A 152 2.30 6.36 -10.18
C SER A 152 1.80 5.12 -10.90
N ASN A 153 0.56 4.72 -10.63
CA ASN A 153 -0.04 3.59 -11.33
C ASN A 153 -0.45 3.98 -12.76
N ILE A 154 -0.70 2.99 -13.62
CA ILE A 154 -0.98 3.20 -15.05
C ILE A 154 -2.21 4.09 -15.29
N PHE A 155 -3.24 4.03 -14.43
CA PHE A 155 -4.44 4.86 -14.53
C PHE A 155 -4.17 6.31 -14.12
N GLU A 156 -3.37 6.54 -13.08
CA GLU A 156 -2.95 7.90 -12.69
C GLU A 156 -2.15 8.59 -13.80
N ILE A 157 -1.28 7.84 -14.48
CA ILE A 157 -0.52 8.35 -15.64
C ILE A 157 -1.48 8.65 -16.78
N ARG A 158 -2.39 7.72 -17.12
CA ARG A 158 -3.40 7.90 -18.17
C ARG A 158 -4.28 9.11 -17.93
N ASP A 159 -4.84 9.26 -16.72
CA ASP A 159 -5.70 10.38 -16.35
C ASP A 159 -4.96 11.72 -16.42
N TYR A 160 -3.68 11.74 -16.02
CA TYR A 160 -2.87 12.95 -16.13
C TYR A 160 -2.63 13.32 -17.59
N ILE A 161 -2.30 12.34 -18.44
CA ILE A 161 -2.07 12.58 -19.86
C ILE A 161 -3.36 13.02 -20.57
N ASP A 162 -4.48 12.35 -20.30
CA ASP A 162 -5.82 12.67 -20.84
C ASP A 162 -6.21 14.11 -20.52
N LYS A 163 -6.06 14.51 -19.26
CA LYS A 163 -6.45 15.83 -18.78
C LYS A 163 -5.57 16.96 -19.30
N ASN A 164 -4.27 16.74 -19.45
CA ASN A 164 -3.29 17.82 -19.67
C ASN A 164 -2.71 17.88 -21.09
N TYR A 165 -2.76 16.78 -21.85
CA TYR A 165 -2.07 16.68 -23.14
C TYR A 165 -2.98 16.17 -24.26
N TYR A 166 -3.25 14.87 -24.30
CA TYR A 166 -3.95 14.23 -25.42
C TYR A 166 -5.10 13.39 -24.88
N PRO A 167 -6.30 13.45 -25.49
CA PRO A 167 -7.41 12.59 -25.07
C PRO A 167 -7.04 11.11 -25.29
N MET A 168 -7.30 10.28 -24.28
CA MET A 168 -7.01 8.84 -24.27
C MET A 168 -8.31 8.03 -24.38
N ASN A 169 -9.15 8.39 -25.35
CA ASN A 169 -10.52 7.90 -25.54
C ASN A 169 -10.67 6.89 -26.70
N PHE A 170 -9.61 6.15 -27.00
CA PHE A 170 -9.58 5.12 -28.03
C PHE A 170 -8.82 3.90 -27.52
N THR A 171 -8.94 2.78 -28.23
CA THR A 171 -8.17 1.56 -27.98
C THR A 171 -7.25 1.22 -29.15
N LEU A 172 -6.21 0.41 -28.91
CA LEU A 172 -5.33 -0.03 -29.99
C LEU A 172 -6.05 -0.86 -31.04
N ASP A 173 -6.99 -1.71 -30.62
CA ASP A 173 -7.78 -2.56 -31.51
C ASP A 173 -8.62 -1.73 -32.49
N GLU A 174 -9.19 -0.60 -32.06
CA GLU A 174 -10.01 0.28 -32.91
C GLU A 174 -9.22 0.92 -34.06
N ILE A 175 -7.92 1.16 -33.86
CA ILE A 175 -7.08 1.90 -34.81
C ILE A 175 -6.13 1.01 -35.62
N ARG A 176 -5.92 -0.24 -35.18
CA ARG A 176 -4.86 -1.13 -35.71
C ARG A 176 -4.94 -1.32 -37.22
N ASP A 177 -6.15 -1.42 -37.77
CA ASP A 177 -6.37 -1.68 -39.20
C ASP A 177 -6.30 -0.40 -40.05
N THR A 178 -6.51 0.78 -39.45
CA THR A 178 -6.67 2.04 -40.18
C THR A 178 -5.50 3.00 -40.04
N TYR A 179 -4.68 2.86 -38.99
CA TYR A 179 -3.57 3.77 -38.73
C TYR A 179 -2.51 3.72 -39.83
N GLN A 180 -1.94 4.87 -40.20
CA GLN A 180 -0.93 5.00 -41.25
C GLN A 180 0.29 5.75 -40.72
N PHE A 181 1.41 5.65 -41.43
CA PHE A 181 2.64 6.37 -41.10
C PHE A 181 2.38 7.86 -40.91
N ASN A 182 2.84 8.40 -39.77
CA ASN A 182 2.68 9.79 -39.41
C ASN A 182 3.89 10.30 -38.62
N GLU A 183 4.45 11.41 -39.08
CA GLU A 183 5.67 12.01 -38.53
C GLU A 183 5.39 13.10 -37.47
N THR A 184 4.14 13.28 -37.03
CA THR A 184 3.75 14.37 -36.11
C THR A 184 3.57 13.92 -34.67
N CYS A 185 3.87 14.79 -33.69
CA CYS A 185 3.64 14.48 -32.28
C CYS A 185 2.17 14.18 -31.97
N GLN A 186 1.23 14.91 -32.58
CA GLN A 186 -0.19 14.83 -32.27
C GLN A 186 -0.79 13.47 -32.59
N GLU A 187 -0.28 12.80 -33.61
CA GLU A 187 -0.73 11.48 -34.02
C GLU A 187 0.13 10.39 -33.37
N THR A 188 1.45 10.58 -33.23
CA THR A 188 2.35 9.51 -32.78
C THR A 188 2.40 9.34 -31.25
N VAL A 189 2.44 10.43 -30.48
CA VAL A 189 2.56 10.37 -29.01
C VAL A 189 1.36 9.69 -28.33
N PRO A 190 0.08 10.04 -28.62
CA PRO A 190 -1.03 9.38 -27.95
C PRO A 190 -1.08 7.88 -28.22
N LEU A 191 -0.67 7.44 -29.41
CA LEU A 191 -0.64 6.03 -29.77
C LEU A 191 0.45 5.26 -29.02
N ALA A 192 1.65 5.83 -28.93
CA ALA A 192 2.73 5.25 -28.16
C ALA A 192 2.37 5.14 -26.67
N LEU A 193 1.68 6.13 -26.11
CA LEU A 193 1.21 6.10 -24.73
C LEU A 193 0.06 5.11 -24.53
N GLN A 194 -0.88 5.02 -25.47
CA GLN A 194 -1.95 4.02 -25.43
C GLN A 194 -1.40 2.60 -25.55
N ALA A 195 -0.35 2.39 -26.36
CA ALA A 195 0.37 1.12 -26.44
C ALA A 195 0.93 0.67 -25.09
N PHE A 196 1.43 1.62 -24.31
CA PHE A 196 1.82 1.40 -22.93
C PHE A 196 0.61 1.18 -22.01
N PHE A 197 -0.46 1.97 -22.10
CA PHE A 197 -1.63 1.85 -21.23
C PHE A 197 -2.39 0.52 -21.36
N GLU A 198 -2.31 -0.14 -22.52
CA GLU A 198 -2.91 -1.47 -22.77
C GLU A 198 -1.91 -2.63 -22.60
N SER A 199 -0.70 -2.36 -22.07
CA SER A 199 0.33 -3.38 -21.90
C SER A 199 0.24 -4.13 -20.57
N THR A 200 0.77 -5.35 -20.53
CA THR A 200 0.93 -6.15 -19.29
C THR A 200 2.38 -6.30 -18.83
N GLY A 201 3.34 -5.92 -19.66
CA GLY A 201 4.78 -5.95 -19.36
C GLY A 201 5.60 -5.21 -20.41
N PHE A 202 6.92 -5.15 -20.23
CA PHE A 202 7.80 -4.38 -21.11
C PHE A 202 7.77 -4.87 -22.57
N GLU A 203 7.91 -6.18 -22.78
CA GLU A 203 7.89 -6.76 -24.14
C GLU A 203 6.52 -6.57 -24.80
N ASP A 204 5.43 -6.79 -24.07
CA ASP A 204 4.07 -6.59 -24.58
C ASP A 204 3.78 -5.13 -24.95
N ALA A 205 4.31 -4.16 -24.19
CA ALA A 205 4.20 -2.74 -24.53
C ALA A 205 4.85 -2.39 -25.88
N ILE A 206 6.02 -2.98 -26.16
CA ILE A 206 6.69 -2.80 -27.45
C ILE A 206 5.96 -3.57 -28.55
N ARG A 207 5.48 -4.79 -28.29
CA ARG A 207 4.66 -5.54 -29.26
C ARG A 207 3.36 -4.81 -29.60
N ASN A 208 2.70 -4.19 -28.61
CA ASN A 208 1.58 -3.29 -28.80
C ASN A 208 1.95 -2.18 -29.78
N ALA A 209 3.03 -1.43 -29.49
CA ALA A 209 3.50 -0.32 -30.31
C ALA A 209 3.77 -0.74 -31.77
N ILE A 210 4.49 -1.85 -31.99
CA ILE A 210 4.78 -2.36 -33.33
C ILE A 210 3.51 -2.82 -34.05
N SER A 211 2.60 -3.49 -33.33
CA SER A 211 1.38 -4.05 -33.93
C SER A 211 0.44 -2.99 -34.52
N ILE A 212 0.54 -1.74 -34.07
CA ILE A 212 -0.24 -0.61 -34.59
C ILE A 212 0.31 -0.15 -35.94
N GLY A 213 1.60 -0.34 -36.22
CA GLY A 213 2.28 0.15 -37.42
C GLY A 213 2.51 1.66 -37.43
N GLY A 214 2.70 2.23 -38.63
CA GLY A 214 3.16 3.60 -38.83
C GLY A 214 4.66 3.74 -38.62
N ASP A 215 5.07 4.84 -37.98
CA ASP A 215 6.47 5.14 -37.67
C ASP A 215 6.96 4.28 -36.50
N SER A 216 7.22 3.01 -36.80
CA SER A 216 7.18 1.92 -35.82
C SER A 216 8.33 1.96 -34.81
N ASP A 217 9.52 2.38 -35.23
CA ASP A 217 10.67 2.66 -34.35
C ASP A 217 10.36 3.82 -33.41
N THR A 218 9.84 4.94 -33.91
CA THR A 218 9.52 6.10 -33.07
C THR A 218 8.38 5.83 -32.08
N VAL A 219 7.29 5.18 -32.53
CA VAL A 219 6.17 4.80 -31.64
C VAL A 219 6.69 3.86 -30.54
N ALA A 220 7.50 2.87 -30.90
CA ALA A 220 8.07 1.93 -29.95
C ALA A 220 9.12 2.57 -29.04
N ALA A 221 9.91 3.55 -29.51
CA ALA A 221 10.89 4.27 -28.69
C ALA A 221 10.22 5.09 -27.58
N ILE A 222 9.14 5.81 -27.92
CA ILE A 222 8.35 6.56 -26.94
C ILE A 222 7.72 5.59 -25.92
N CYS A 223 7.03 4.55 -26.41
CA CYS A 223 6.39 3.54 -25.57
C CYS A 223 7.41 2.84 -24.64
N GLY A 224 8.53 2.37 -25.20
CA GLY A 224 9.59 1.66 -24.49
C GLY A 224 10.25 2.51 -23.41
N GLY A 225 10.38 3.82 -23.62
CA GLY A 225 10.87 4.74 -22.60
C GLY A 225 9.97 4.81 -21.36
N VAL A 226 8.65 4.78 -21.54
CA VAL A 226 7.66 4.76 -20.46
C VAL A 226 7.58 3.36 -19.83
N ALA A 227 7.57 2.32 -20.66
CA ALA A 227 7.50 0.92 -20.22
C ALA A 227 8.69 0.54 -19.32
N GLU A 228 9.91 0.95 -19.66
CA GLU A 228 11.08 0.74 -18.79
C GLU A 228 10.93 1.46 -17.45
N ALA A 229 10.39 2.67 -17.44
CA ALA A 229 10.21 3.44 -16.21
C ALA A 229 9.18 2.78 -15.27
N TYR A 230 8.19 2.10 -15.85
CA TYR A 230 7.09 1.46 -15.14
C TYR A 230 7.39 0.00 -14.75
N TYR A 231 7.72 -0.86 -15.71
CA TYR A 231 7.96 -2.29 -15.51
C TYR A 231 9.42 -2.62 -15.18
N GLY A 232 10.36 -1.87 -15.75
CA GLY A 232 11.76 -2.27 -15.91
C GLY A 232 12.00 -2.99 -17.25
N ILE A 233 13.20 -3.52 -17.47
CA ILE A 233 13.55 -4.30 -18.67
C ILE A 233 13.95 -5.73 -18.27
N PRO A 234 13.49 -6.79 -18.97
CA PRO A 234 13.93 -8.16 -18.71
C PRO A 234 15.43 -8.32 -18.97
N THR A 235 16.10 -9.09 -18.13
CA THR A 235 17.55 -9.27 -18.18
C THR A 235 18.04 -9.77 -19.55
N ASP A 236 17.34 -10.72 -20.17
CA ASP A 236 17.76 -11.28 -21.46
C ASP A 236 17.57 -10.29 -22.62
N ILE A 237 16.47 -9.54 -22.61
CA ILE A 237 16.23 -8.45 -23.58
C ILE A 237 17.32 -7.38 -23.44
N ARG A 238 17.64 -6.99 -22.20
CA ARG A 238 18.72 -6.04 -21.91
C ARG A 238 20.04 -6.54 -22.48
N LYS A 239 20.46 -7.77 -22.17
CA LYS A 239 21.71 -8.35 -22.66
C LYS A 239 21.79 -8.35 -24.18
N HIS A 240 20.71 -8.76 -24.85
CA HIS A 240 20.67 -8.80 -26.31
C HIS A 240 20.71 -7.38 -26.91
N ALA A 241 19.94 -6.43 -26.36
CA ALA A 241 19.91 -5.05 -26.82
C ALA A 241 21.29 -4.36 -26.74
N LEU A 242 22.06 -4.63 -25.68
CA LEU A 242 23.42 -4.10 -25.54
C LEU A 242 24.36 -4.50 -26.69
N THR A 243 24.10 -5.61 -27.37
CA THR A 243 24.93 -6.06 -28.51
C THR A 243 24.79 -5.19 -29.76
N PHE A 244 23.71 -4.40 -29.87
CA PHE A 244 23.49 -3.48 -30.99
C PHE A 244 24.24 -2.16 -30.84
N LEU A 245 24.65 -1.80 -29.62
CA LEU A 245 25.39 -0.58 -29.35
C LEU A 245 26.88 -0.74 -29.66
N ASP A 246 27.45 0.24 -30.36
CA ASP A 246 28.91 0.36 -30.51
C ASP A 246 29.56 0.84 -29.21
N GLN A 247 30.90 0.90 -29.19
CA GLN A 247 31.65 1.27 -27.99
C GLN A 247 31.28 2.66 -27.45
N LYS A 248 31.04 3.64 -28.33
CA LYS A 248 30.77 5.03 -27.95
C LYS A 248 29.38 5.16 -27.35
N LEU A 249 28.37 4.60 -28.02
CA LEU A 249 26.98 4.61 -27.56
C LEU A 249 26.82 3.83 -26.24
N MET A 250 27.50 2.68 -26.13
CA MET A 250 27.54 1.88 -24.91
C MET A 250 28.09 2.67 -23.72
N GLN A 251 29.19 3.40 -23.93
CA GLN A 251 29.81 4.20 -22.89
C GLN A 251 28.86 5.31 -22.40
N LEU A 252 28.13 5.96 -23.31
CA LEU A 252 27.16 7.00 -22.96
C LEU A 252 25.99 6.44 -22.13
N LEU A 253 25.42 5.31 -22.56
CA LEU A 253 24.37 4.59 -21.82
C LEU A 253 24.83 4.28 -20.38
N ILE A 254 26.00 3.66 -20.22
CA ILE A 254 26.54 3.28 -18.91
C ILE A 254 26.77 4.50 -18.02
N LEU A 255 27.29 5.60 -18.57
CA LEU A 255 27.51 6.84 -17.80
C LEU A 255 26.19 7.43 -17.32
N PHE A 256 25.13 7.38 -18.14
CA PHE A 256 23.81 7.86 -17.77
C PHE A 256 23.18 6.99 -16.68
N GLU A 257 23.15 5.67 -16.90
CA GLU A 257 22.58 4.71 -15.96
C GLU A 257 23.33 4.67 -14.61
N ASN A 258 24.64 4.92 -14.59
CA ASN A 258 25.39 5.02 -13.34
C ASN A 258 25.02 6.26 -12.50
N LYS A 259 24.46 7.30 -13.13
CA LYS A 259 23.96 8.51 -12.43
C LYS A 259 22.46 8.42 -12.15
N TYR A 260 21.71 7.82 -13.07
CA TYR A 260 20.26 7.63 -13.01
C TYR A 260 19.95 6.15 -13.21
N PRO A 261 20.02 5.32 -12.15
CA PRO A 261 19.93 3.87 -12.27
C PRO A 261 18.61 3.42 -12.91
N PRO A 262 18.67 2.49 -13.89
CA PRO A 262 17.49 1.91 -14.50
C PRO A 262 16.81 0.94 -13.52
N VAL A 263 15.62 0.50 -13.89
CA VAL A 263 14.86 -0.48 -13.11
C VAL A 263 14.81 -1.80 -13.87
N MET A 264 14.89 -2.94 -13.16
CA MET A 264 14.82 -4.26 -13.78
C MET A 264 13.41 -4.84 -13.70
N GLU A 265 13.02 -5.58 -14.74
CA GLU A 265 11.77 -6.35 -14.77
C GLU A 265 12.10 -7.83 -14.52
N LYS A 266 11.40 -8.45 -13.58
CA LYS A 266 11.39 -9.90 -13.40
C LYS A 266 10.04 -10.44 -13.84
N MET A 267 10.06 -11.39 -14.77
CA MET A 267 8.85 -12.09 -15.21
C MET A 267 8.58 -13.29 -14.30
N HIS A 268 7.36 -13.39 -13.76
CA HIS A 268 6.89 -14.52 -12.97
C HIS A 268 5.49 -14.87 -13.47
N ASP A 269 5.31 -16.06 -14.06
CA ASP A 269 4.04 -16.61 -14.55
C ASP A 269 3.09 -15.52 -15.14
N ASP A 270 3.56 -14.87 -16.22
CA ASP A 270 2.90 -13.77 -16.97
C ASP A 270 2.78 -12.39 -16.28
N MET A 271 3.39 -12.19 -15.10
CA MET A 271 3.43 -10.89 -14.42
C MET A 271 4.83 -10.25 -14.37
N SER A 272 4.87 -8.94 -14.58
CA SER A 272 6.07 -8.10 -14.48
C SER A 272 6.23 -7.47 -13.09
N VAL A 273 7.41 -7.65 -12.48
CA VAL A 273 7.76 -7.07 -11.18
C VAL A 273 8.97 -6.14 -11.30
N ARG A 274 8.79 -4.91 -10.80
CA ARG A 274 9.79 -3.83 -10.85
C ARG A 274 10.79 -3.95 -9.69
N ILE A 275 12.08 -4.10 -9.98
CA ILE A 275 13.16 -4.25 -8.98
C ILE A 275 14.09 -3.02 -9.02
N LYS A 276 14.17 -2.28 -7.91
CA LYS A 276 15.10 -1.15 -7.77
C LYS A 276 16.55 -1.65 -7.64
N ARG A 277 17.44 -1.00 -8.39
CA ARG A 277 18.88 -1.27 -8.36
C ARG A 277 19.52 -0.71 -7.08
N SER A 278 20.49 -1.43 -6.51
CA SER A 278 21.31 -0.92 -5.40
C SER A 278 22.20 0.23 -5.87
N GLU A 279 22.16 1.38 -5.17
CA GLU A 279 22.95 2.58 -5.51
C GLU A 279 24.48 2.35 -5.39
N ASP A 280 24.90 1.29 -4.69
CA ASP A 280 26.31 1.01 -4.38
C ASP A 280 27.07 0.27 -5.50
N LYS A 281 26.39 -0.21 -6.56
CA LYS A 281 27.00 -1.01 -7.64
C LYS A 281 27.06 -0.28 -8.99
N LYS A 282 28.24 0.23 -9.34
CA LYS A 282 28.49 0.92 -10.62
C LYS A 282 29.09 -0.01 -11.67
N VAL A 283 28.59 0.07 -12.91
CA VAL A 283 29.15 -0.65 -14.07
C VAL A 283 30.46 0.03 -14.50
N LYS A 284 31.52 -0.75 -14.74
CA LYS A 284 32.84 -0.23 -15.13
C LYS A 284 32.85 0.19 -16.60
N THR A 285 33.53 1.28 -16.91
CA THR A 285 33.78 1.75 -18.28
C THR A 285 35.13 1.23 -18.80
N GLY A 286 35.27 1.00 -20.12
CA GLY A 286 36.45 0.38 -20.71
C GLY A 286 36.30 0.06 -22.21
N GLY A 287 36.88 -1.05 -22.66
CA GLY A 287 36.64 -1.60 -24.02
C GLY A 287 35.24 -2.22 -24.15
N ARG A 288 34.71 -2.33 -25.38
CA ARG A 288 33.33 -2.80 -25.65
C ARG A 288 33.04 -4.15 -24.97
N GLU A 289 33.92 -5.13 -25.12
CA GLU A 289 33.78 -6.46 -24.50
C GLU A 289 33.76 -6.38 -22.97
N SER A 290 34.65 -5.58 -22.36
CA SER A 290 34.68 -5.40 -20.91
C SER A 290 33.44 -4.68 -20.35
N MET A 291 32.84 -3.78 -21.13
CA MET A 291 31.62 -3.07 -20.76
C MET A 291 30.40 -4.00 -20.83
N ILE A 292 30.31 -4.81 -21.90
CA ILE A 292 29.26 -5.84 -22.02
C ILE A 292 29.39 -6.84 -20.87
N GLN A 293 30.59 -7.36 -20.62
CA GLN A 293 30.83 -8.29 -19.53
C GLN A 293 30.48 -7.69 -18.16
N SER A 294 30.97 -6.48 -17.86
CA SER A 294 30.66 -5.81 -16.59
C SER A 294 29.18 -5.50 -16.44
N ALA A 295 28.48 -5.07 -17.49
CA ALA A 295 27.04 -4.80 -17.47
C ALA A 295 26.23 -6.10 -17.29
N THR A 296 26.64 -7.18 -17.95
CA THR A 296 26.00 -8.51 -17.87
C THR A 296 26.20 -9.12 -16.49
N GLU A 297 27.43 -9.15 -15.98
CA GLU A 297 27.75 -9.65 -14.64
C GLU A 297 27.02 -8.86 -13.55
N THR A 298 26.93 -7.54 -13.70
CA THR A 298 26.21 -6.69 -12.76
C THR A 298 24.71 -6.95 -12.79
N ALA A 299 24.10 -7.09 -13.98
CA ALA A 299 22.69 -7.44 -14.12
C ALA A 299 22.37 -8.84 -13.59
N ASP A 300 23.23 -9.83 -13.84
CA ASP A 300 23.08 -11.20 -13.33
C ASP A 300 23.26 -11.29 -11.82
N GLN A 301 24.24 -10.54 -11.28
CA GLN A 301 24.46 -10.47 -9.84
C GLN A 301 23.34 -9.70 -9.13
N GLU A 302 22.80 -8.64 -9.72
CA GLU A 302 21.65 -7.91 -9.18
C GLU A 302 20.37 -8.74 -9.27
N LEU A 303 20.17 -9.55 -10.31
CA LEU A 303 19.09 -10.52 -10.40
C LEU A 303 19.22 -11.60 -9.31
N LYS A 304 20.44 -12.07 -9.04
CA LYS A 304 20.72 -13.04 -7.96
C LYS A 304 20.63 -12.45 -6.56
N ASP A 305 21.10 -11.22 -6.37
CA ASP A 305 21.06 -10.50 -5.09
C ASP A 305 19.67 -9.91 -4.82
N SER A 306 18.80 -9.85 -5.84
CA SER A 306 17.35 -9.63 -5.71
C SER A 306 16.60 -10.85 -5.18
N ILE A 307 17.27 -11.69 -4.39
CA ILE A 307 16.62 -12.53 -3.38
C ILE A 307 16.63 -11.75 -2.05
N PRO A 308 15.62 -10.91 -1.78
CA PRO A 308 15.05 -10.79 -0.47
C PRO A 308 13.80 -11.68 -0.37
N GLU A 309 13.45 -11.99 0.87
CA GLU A 309 12.30 -12.79 1.29
C GLU A 309 10.99 -12.36 0.62
N ASN A 310 10.05 -13.31 0.62
CA ASN A 310 8.76 -13.37 -0.05
C ASN A 310 7.76 -12.25 0.33
N GLU A 311 8.11 -10.96 0.23
CA GLU A 311 7.25 -9.86 0.69
C GLU A 311 7.01 -8.77 -0.39
N GLU A 312 5.71 -8.51 -0.60
CA GLU A 312 5.09 -7.28 -1.14
C GLU A 312 5.08 -6.98 -2.66
N THR A 313 4.44 -7.83 -3.49
CA THR A 313 3.89 -7.32 -4.79
C THR A 313 2.46 -7.71 -5.16
N THR A 314 1.67 -8.29 -4.26
CA THR A 314 0.33 -8.80 -4.62
C THR A 314 -0.81 -8.19 -3.81
N SER A 315 -0.59 -7.70 -2.58
CA SER A 315 -1.67 -7.22 -1.70
C SER A 315 -2.36 -5.95 -2.24
N GLN A 316 -1.61 -5.02 -2.84
CA GLN A 316 -2.18 -3.79 -3.42
C GLN A 316 -2.94 -4.05 -4.73
N LYS A 317 -2.43 -4.94 -5.58
CA LYS A 317 -3.11 -5.36 -6.83
C LYS A 317 -4.39 -6.13 -6.50
N LEU A 318 -4.32 -7.07 -5.57
CA LEU A 318 -5.47 -7.81 -5.07
C LEU A 318 -6.47 -6.87 -4.41
N PHE A 319 -6.01 -5.91 -3.59
CA PHE A 319 -6.87 -4.88 -3.02
C PHE A 319 -7.58 -4.06 -4.10
N ALA A 320 -6.88 -3.59 -5.14
CA ALA A 320 -7.49 -2.83 -6.23
C ALA A 320 -8.56 -3.67 -6.96
N HIS A 321 -8.27 -4.94 -7.20
CA HIS A 321 -9.24 -5.88 -7.78
C HIS A 321 -10.47 -6.07 -6.88
N LEU A 322 -10.29 -6.29 -5.58
CA LEU A 322 -11.40 -6.41 -4.61
C LEU A 322 -12.19 -5.10 -4.47
N TYR A 323 -11.52 -3.96 -4.59
CA TYR A 323 -12.17 -2.66 -4.55
C TYR A 323 -12.99 -2.40 -5.83
N GLU A 324 -12.56 -2.91 -6.99
CA GLU A 324 -13.35 -2.85 -8.21
C GLU A 324 -14.65 -3.68 -8.10
N ALA A 325 -14.63 -4.79 -7.36
CA ALA A 325 -15.86 -5.52 -7.04
C ALA A 325 -16.89 -4.64 -6.30
N CYS A 326 -16.43 -3.70 -5.46
CA CYS A 326 -17.29 -2.70 -4.83
C CYS A 326 -17.86 -1.70 -5.85
N ASN A 327 -17.09 -1.33 -6.89
CA ASN A 327 -17.56 -0.48 -7.97
C ASN A 327 -18.66 -1.17 -8.79
N ILE A 328 -18.52 -2.47 -9.04
CA ILE A 328 -19.56 -3.28 -9.67
C ILE A 328 -20.83 -3.25 -8.81
N LEU A 329 -20.76 -3.26 -7.49
CA LEU A 329 -21.93 -3.17 -6.61
C LEU A 329 -22.48 -1.74 -6.41
N ARG A 330 -21.77 -0.71 -6.88
CA ARG A 330 -22.09 0.70 -6.59
C ARG A 330 -23.40 1.16 -7.23
N GLY A 331 -24.24 1.80 -6.43
CA GLY A 331 -25.53 2.35 -6.86
C GLY A 331 -26.67 1.72 -6.10
N PRO A 332 -26.99 0.43 -6.34
CA PRO A 332 -28.07 -0.25 -5.63
C PRO A 332 -27.74 -0.61 -4.17
N ILE A 333 -26.45 -0.77 -3.86
CA ILE A 333 -25.97 -1.10 -2.51
C ILE A 333 -25.30 0.12 -1.88
N ASN A 334 -25.58 0.37 -0.60
CA ASN A 334 -24.95 1.44 0.16
C ASN A 334 -23.46 1.13 0.40
N GLN A 335 -22.63 2.17 0.46
CA GLN A 335 -21.17 1.98 0.56
C GLN A 335 -20.72 1.30 1.86
N ASP A 336 -21.48 1.47 2.94
CA ASP A 336 -21.25 0.82 4.24
C ASP A 336 -21.68 -0.66 4.27
N GLU A 337 -22.50 -1.10 3.31
CA GLU A 337 -22.96 -2.48 3.15
C GLU A 337 -22.04 -3.32 2.23
N PHE A 338 -21.12 -2.70 1.48
CA PHE A 338 -20.24 -3.43 0.54
C PHE A 338 -19.47 -4.58 1.20
N LYS A 339 -19.09 -4.42 2.47
CA LYS A 339 -18.40 -5.43 3.27
C LYS A 339 -19.18 -6.74 3.37
N ASP A 340 -20.51 -6.66 3.40
CA ASP A 340 -21.40 -7.81 3.61
C ASP A 340 -21.61 -8.60 2.30
N TYR A 341 -21.23 -8.03 1.15
CA TYR A 341 -21.28 -8.70 -0.16
C TYR A 341 -19.90 -9.20 -0.59
N VAL A 342 -18.88 -8.32 -0.57
CA VAL A 342 -17.55 -8.64 -1.13
C VAL A 342 -16.80 -9.65 -0.27
N THR A 343 -16.93 -9.56 1.06
CA THR A 343 -16.28 -10.49 1.99
C THR A 343 -16.69 -11.95 1.75
N PRO A 344 -17.98 -12.33 1.85
CA PRO A 344 -18.35 -13.73 1.69
C PRO A 344 -18.08 -14.25 0.28
N ILE A 345 -18.16 -13.41 -0.75
CA ILE A 345 -17.82 -13.80 -2.13
C ILE A 345 -16.33 -14.09 -2.29
N LEU A 346 -15.45 -13.23 -1.77
CA LEU A 346 -14.00 -13.50 -1.77
C LEU A 346 -13.68 -14.80 -1.02
N PHE A 347 -14.27 -14.98 0.16
CA PHE A 347 -14.03 -16.17 0.96
C PHE A 347 -14.53 -17.44 0.27
N PHE A 348 -15.71 -17.41 -0.33
CA PHE A 348 -16.23 -18.51 -1.13
C PHE A 348 -15.32 -18.85 -2.32
N LYS A 349 -14.87 -17.82 -3.06
CA LYS A 349 -13.92 -17.99 -4.15
C LYS A 349 -12.61 -18.63 -3.65
N ARG A 350 -12.04 -18.14 -2.55
CA ARG A 350 -10.81 -18.70 -1.94
C ARG A 350 -10.98 -20.16 -1.57
N ILE A 351 -12.09 -20.53 -0.91
CA ILE A 351 -12.37 -21.92 -0.55
C ILE A 351 -12.37 -22.81 -1.80
N SER A 352 -13.05 -22.38 -2.86
CA SER A 352 -13.13 -23.14 -4.10
C SER A 352 -11.77 -23.28 -4.80
N ASP A 353 -11.01 -22.19 -4.92
CA ASP A 353 -9.70 -22.22 -5.58
C ASP A 353 -8.67 -23.05 -4.78
N VAL A 354 -8.72 -23.01 -3.44
CA VAL A 354 -7.88 -23.86 -2.59
C VAL A 354 -8.28 -25.33 -2.71
N TYR A 355 -9.58 -25.64 -2.76
CA TYR A 355 -10.06 -27.00 -2.98
C TYR A 355 -9.60 -27.56 -4.33
N ASP A 356 -9.61 -26.75 -5.40
CA ASP A 356 -9.07 -27.14 -6.70
C ASP A 356 -7.55 -27.44 -6.62
N GLU A 357 -6.79 -26.66 -5.85
CA GLU A 357 -5.36 -26.89 -5.63
C GLU A 357 -5.07 -28.16 -4.82
N GLU A 358 -5.81 -28.38 -3.73
CA GLU A 358 -5.73 -29.56 -2.86
C GLU A 358 -6.10 -30.84 -3.62
N THR A 359 -7.16 -30.78 -4.44
CA THR A 359 -7.56 -31.88 -5.32
C THR A 359 -6.44 -32.24 -6.30
N GLN A 360 -5.84 -31.23 -6.94
CA GLN A 360 -4.74 -31.44 -7.89
C GLN A 360 -3.50 -32.05 -7.20
N GLU A 361 -3.17 -31.62 -5.99
CA GLU A 361 -2.06 -32.19 -5.21
C GLU A 361 -2.32 -33.64 -4.82
N ALA A 362 -3.54 -33.97 -4.39
CA ALA A 362 -3.91 -35.33 -4.03
C ALA A 362 -3.91 -36.27 -5.26
N LEU A 363 -4.31 -35.78 -6.43
CA LEU A 363 -4.19 -36.51 -7.70
C LEU A 363 -2.73 -36.78 -8.05
N GLU A 364 -1.86 -35.79 -7.94
CA GLU A 364 -0.43 -35.95 -8.21
C GLU A 364 0.23 -36.94 -7.26
N LEU A 365 -0.11 -36.89 -5.97
CA LEU A 365 0.42 -37.78 -4.94
C LEU A 365 -0.01 -39.23 -5.14
N SER A 366 -1.25 -39.44 -5.59
CA SER A 366 -1.83 -40.79 -5.79
C SER A 366 -1.55 -41.39 -7.17
N GLY A 367 -0.97 -40.63 -8.10
CA GLY A 367 -0.75 -41.07 -9.48
C GLY A 367 -2.01 -41.00 -10.36
N GLY A 368 -2.93 -40.10 -10.04
CA GLY A 368 -4.16 -39.83 -10.80
C GLY A 368 -5.40 -40.59 -10.29
N ASP A 369 -5.42 -41.01 -9.03
CA ASP A 369 -6.58 -41.67 -8.43
C ASP A 369 -7.61 -40.62 -7.98
N GLU A 370 -8.70 -40.49 -8.75
CA GLU A 370 -9.79 -39.57 -8.47
C GLU A 370 -10.56 -39.93 -7.19
N GLU A 371 -10.65 -41.22 -6.82
CA GLU A 371 -11.33 -41.64 -5.58
C GLU A 371 -10.49 -41.23 -4.37
N PHE A 372 -9.17 -41.39 -4.45
CA PHE A 372 -8.26 -40.87 -3.44
C PHE A 372 -8.36 -39.35 -3.31
N ALA A 373 -8.30 -38.62 -4.42
CA ALA A 373 -8.33 -37.17 -4.41
C ALA A 373 -9.64 -36.57 -3.86
N ALA A 374 -10.75 -37.32 -3.95
CA ALA A 374 -12.05 -36.90 -3.44
C ALA A 374 -12.24 -37.06 -1.93
N PHE A 375 -11.32 -37.72 -1.21
CA PHE A 375 -11.44 -37.88 0.25
C PHE A 375 -11.38 -36.54 0.99
N ASP A 376 -12.31 -36.33 1.93
CA ASP A 376 -12.42 -35.10 2.73
C ASP A 376 -11.12 -34.78 3.48
N GLU A 377 -10.34 -35.78 3.89
CA GLU A 377 -9.06 -35.61 4.60
C GLU A 377 -7.97 -34.92 3.76
N ASN A 378 -8.11 -34.90 2.44
CA ASN A 378 -7.19 -34.19 1.55
C ASN A 378 -7.52 -32.70 1.41
N HIS A 379 -8.67 -32.26 1.94
CA HIS A 379 -9.17 -30.90 1.74
C HIS A 379 -9.29 -30.14 3.07
N SER A 380 -9.00 -28.85 3.04
CA SER A 380 -9.22 -27.96 4.18
C SER A 380 -10.70 -27.75 4.48
N PHE A 381 -11.54 -27.78 3.45
CA PHE A 381 -13.00 -27.65 3.55
C PHE A 381 -13.70 -28.61 2.60
N VAL A 382 -14.80 -29.18 3.04
CA VAL A 382 -15.67 -30.01 2.20
C VAL A 382 -16.55 -29.11 1.32
N ILE A 383 -16.51 -29.31 0.00
CA ILE A 383 -17.38 -28.62 -0.97
C ILE A 383 -18.38 -29.62 -1.56
N PRO A 384 -19.67 -29.56 -1.20
CA PRO A 384 -20.68 -30.45 -1.78
C PRO A 384 -20.91 -30.22 -3.27
N GLU A 385 -21.45 -31.22 -3.95
CA GLU A 385 -21.85 -31.12 -5.35
C GLU A 385 -22.81 -29.93 -5.60
N GLY A 386 -22.55 -29.14 -6.64
CA GLY A 386 -23.33 -27.96 -6.98
C GLY A 386 -23.06 -26.74 -6.08
N CYS A 387 -22.05 -26.80 -5.22
CA CYS A 387 -21.63 -25.69 -4.35
C CYS A 387 -20.24 -25.15 -4.72
N HIS A 388 -19.61 -25.60 -5.80
CA HIS A 388 -18.29 -25.12 -6.21
C HIS A 388 -18.41 -23.77 -6.94
N TRP A 389 -17.35 -22.95 -6.92
CA TRP A 389 -17.32 -21.67 -7.65
C TRP A 389 -17.66 -21.82 -9.15
N LYS A 390 -17.22 -22.92 -9.76
CA LYS A 390 -17.53 -23.25 -11.16
C LYS A 390 -19.04 -23.41 -11.42
N ASP A 391 -19.79 -23.95 -10.46
CA ASP A 391 -21.24 -24.11 -10.56
C ASP A 391 -21.94 -22.75 -10.55
N LEU A 392 -21.47 -21.85 -9.68
CA LEU A 392 -21.94 -20.47 -9.64
C LEU A 392 -21.62 -19.72 -10.93
N ARG A 393 -20.39 -19.84 -11.45
CA ARG A 393 -19.98 -19.17 -12.68
C ARG A 393 -20.80 -19.59 -13.91
N ASN A 394 -21.19 -20.86 -13.97
CA ASN A 394 -22.02 -21.39 -15.07
C ASN A 394 -23.52 -21.03 -14.95
N ALA A 395 -23.95 -20.39 -13.86
CA ALA A 395 -25.34 -20.03 -13.64
C ALA A 395 -25.81 -18.91 -14.58
N SER A 396 -26.92 -19.16 -15.29
CA SER A 396 -27.49 -18.17 -16.23
C SER A 396 -28.68 -17.39 -15.68
N GLN A 397 -29.37 -17.89 -14.65
CA GLN A 397 -30.56 -17.28 -14.05
C GLN A 397 -30.59 -17.56 -12.54
N ASP A 398 -31.27 -16.69 -11.79
CA ASP A 398 -31.42 -16.82 -10.33
C ASP A 398 -30.07 -16.94 -9.60
N VAL A 399 -29.08 -16.17 -10.05
CA VAL A 399 -27.69 -16.22 -9.59
C VAL A 399 -27.61 -16.01 -8.08
N GLY A 400 -28.37 -15.06 -7.54
CA GLY A 400 -28.43 -14.80 -6.11
C GLY A 400 -28.89 -16.00 -5.27
N LYS A 401 -29.85 -16.80 -5.76
CA LYS A 401 -30.28 -18.03 -5.06
C LYS A 401 -29.19 -19.08 -5.07
N ILE A 402 -28.41 -19.15 -6.15
CA ILE A 402 -27.30 -20.12 -6.29
C ILE A 402 -26.16 -19.74 -5.36
N ILE A 403 -25.81 -18.45 -5.24
CA ILE A 403 -24.83 -17.95 -4.26
C ILE A 403 -25.21 -18.42 -2.85
N VAL A 404 -26.44 -18.11 -2.41
CA VAL A 404 -26.93 -18.47 -1.07
C VAL A 404 -26.96 -19.99 -0.88
N LYS A 405 -27.39 -20.75 -1.90
CA LYS A 405 -27.43 -22.21 -1.84
C LYS A 405 -26.03 -22.81 -1.68
N ALA A 406 -25.05 -22.33 -2.44
CA ALA A 406 -23.67 -22.82 -2.41
C ALA A 406 -23.00 -22.51 -1.07
N MET A 407 -23.06 -21.25 -0.63
CA MET A 407 -22.52 -20.81 0.66
C MET A 407 -23.11 -21.60 1.84
N ASN A 408 -24.44 -21.76 1.88
CA ASN A 408 -25.10 -22.56 2.91
C ASN A 408 -24.81 -24.06 2.80
N GLY A 409 -24.55 -24.56 1.59
CA GLY A 409 -24.11 -25.93 1.35
C GLY A 409 -22.74 -26.19 1.97
N ILE A 410 -21.76 -25.33 1.68
CA ILE A 410 -20.41 -25.37 2.24
C ILE A 410 -20.45 -25.23 3.76
N GLU A 411 -21.23 -24.28 4.30
CA GLU A 411 -21.35 -24.09 5.75
C GLU A 411 -21.85 -25.37 6.46
N ARG A 412 -22.90 -26.01 5.93
CA ARG A 412 -23.46 -27.24 6.53
C ARG A 412 -22.51 -28.44 6.44
N ALA A 413 -21.69 -28.51 5.39
CA ALA A 413 -20.70 -29.56 5.23
C ALA A 413 -19.52 -29.40 6.21
N ASN A 414 -19.29 -28.19 6.73
CA ASN A 414 -18.16 -27.85 7.59
C ASN A 414 -18.61 -27.30 8.98
N PRO A 415 -19.38 -28.07 9.78
CA PRO A 415 -20.00 -27.55 11.00
C PRO A 415 -18.99 -27.18 12.11
N GLY A 416 -17.80 -27.77 12.11
CA GLY A 416 -16.75 -27.48 13.09
C GLY A 416 -16.05 -26.13 12.89
N THR A 417 -16.04 -25.61 11.65
CA THR A 417 -15.22 -24.46 11.25
C THR A 417 -16.05 -23.32 10.67
N LEU A 418 -17.09 -23.62 9.88
CA LEU A 418 -17.87 -22.64 9.12
C LEU A 418 -19.28 -22.41 9.64
N SER A 419 -19.73 -23.12 10.68
CA SER A 419 -21.06 -22.90 11.26
C SER A 419 -21.30 -21.43 11.61
N GLY A 420 -22.35 -20.84 11.05
CA GLY A 420 -22.68 -19.42 11.23
C GLY A 420 -21.73 -18.46 10.51
N VAL A 421 -20.89 -18.88 9.57
CA VAL A 421 -19.99 -17.97 8.82
C VAL A 421 -20.73 -17.30 7.67
N PHE A 422 -21.34 -18.06 6.77
CA PHE A 422 -22.05 -17.50 5.62
C PHE A 422 -23.47 -17.06 5.98
N SER A 423 -24.18 -17.82 6.83
CA SER A 423 -25.54 -17.47 7.28
C SER A 423 -25.59 -16.17 8.10
N SER A 424 -24.46 -15.69 8.62
CA SER A 424 -24.33 -14.35 9.23
C SER A 424 -24.59 -13.19 8.26
N PHE A 425 -24.69 -13.47 6.96
CA PHE A 425 -25.00 -12.53 5.89
C PHE A 425 -26.35 -12.82 5.23
N ASP A 426 -27.25 -13.58 5.85
CA ASP A 426 -28.57 -13.88 5.26
C ASP A 426 -29.48 -12.64 5.10
N ASP A 427 -29.25 -11.58 5.88
CA ASP A 427 -29.93 -10.28 5.71
C ASP A 427 -29.52 -9.56 4.41
N VAL A 428 -28.45 -10.03 3.77
CA VAL A 428 -27.97 -9.54 2.48
C VAL A 428 -28.95 -9.95 1.39
N THR A 429 -29.47 -8.96 0.66
CA THR A 429 -30.56 -9.15 -0.32
C THR A 429 -30.08 -9.71 -1.66
N TRP A 430 -29.37 -10.86 -1.66
CA TRP A 430 -28.84 -11.51 -2.86
C TRP A 430 -29.92 -11.82 -3.91
N THR A 431 -31.14 -12.10 -3.47
CA THR A 431 -32.26 -12.51 -4.34
C THR A 431 -33.17 -11.36 -4.77
N ASP A 432 -32.94 -10.14 -4.26
CA ASP A 432 -33.75 -8.97 -4.61
C ASP A 432 -33.31 -8.41 -5.95
N LYS A 433 -34.03 -8.79 -7.01
CA LYS A 433 -33.75 -8.34 -8.38
C LYS A 433 -33.93 -6.83 -8.60
N THR A 434 -34.55 -6.11 -7.66
CA THR A 434 -34.66 -4.64 -7.72
C THR A 434 -33.36 -3.95 -7.28
N LYS A 435 -32.55 -4.63 -6.47
CA LYS A 435 -31.21 -4.18 -6.06
C LYS A 435 -30.12 -4.83 -6.91
N LEU A 436 -30.18 -6.15 -7.09
CA LEU A 436 -29.13 -6.94 -7.75
C LEU A 436 -29.73 -7.79 -8.87
N THR A 437 -29.53 -7.36 -10.11
CA THR A 437 -29.93 -8.13 -11.29
C THR A 437 -29.00 -9.34 -11.48
N ASP A 438 -29.50 -10.39 -12.16
CA ASP A 438 -28.67 -11.56 -12.50
C ASP A 438 -27.46 -11.15 -13.38
N GLU A 439 -27.61 -10.14 -14.24
CA GLU A 439 -26.52 -9.58 -15.06
C GLU A 439 -25.43 -8.97 -14.18
N ARG A 440 -25.81 -8.12 -13.22
CA ARG A 440 -24.85 -7.46 -12.33
C ARG A 440 -24.14 -8.43 -11.40
N LEU A 441 -24.84 -9.47 -10.94
CA LEU A 441 -24.22 -10.55 -10.18
C LEU A 441 -23.24 -11.34 -11.06
N LYS A 442 -23.56 -11.60 -12.33
CA LYS A 442 -22.59 -12.23 -13.25
C LYS A 442 -21.38 -11.36 -13.49
N ASP A 443 -21.53 -10.05 -13.66
CA ASP A 443 -20.38 -9.14 -13.80
C ASP A 443 -19.47 -9.24 -12.58
N LEU A 444 -20.05 -9.28 -11.36
CA LEU A 444 -19.29 -9.51 -10.14
C LEU A 444 -18.58 -10.87 -10.14
N ILE A 445 -19.27 -11.95 -10.50
CA ILE A 445 -18.68 -13.30 -10.50
C ILE A 445 -17.60 -13.44 -11.58
N GLU A 446 -17.79 -12.88 -12.78
CA GLU A 446 -16.79 -12.90 -13.84
C GLU A 446 -15.58 -12.04 -13.48
N HIS A 447 -15.79 -10.86 -12.87
CA HIS A 447 -14.72 -10.06 -12.31
C HIS A 447 -13.93 -10.85 -11.27
N MET A 448 -14.58 -11.40 -10.25
CA MET A 448 -13.91 -12.22 -9.23
C MET A 448 -13.27 -13.50 -9.80
N SER A 449 -13.70 -13.96 -10.98
CA SER A 449 -13.12 -15.11 -11.69
C SER A 449 -11.92 -14.74 -12.55
N SER A 450 -11.66 -13.45 -12.80
CA SER A 450 -10.52 -13.01 -13.61
C SER A 450 -9.18 -13.25 -12.92
N LEU A 451 -9.19 -13.46 -11.59
CA LEU A 451 -8.03 -13.85 -10.81
C LEU A 451 -8.31 -15.18 -10.10
N LYS A 452 -7.33 -16.09 -10.13
CA LYS A 452 -7.30 -17.21 -9.20
C LYS A 452 -6.75 -16.70 -7.87
N VAL A 453 -7.47 -16.98 -6.80
CA VAL A 453 -7.11 -16.58 -5.46
C VAL A 453 -6.82 -17.80 -4.60
N GLY A 454 -6.14 -18.84 -5.09
CA GLY A 454 -5.72 -20.01 -4.30
C GLY A 454 -4.40 -19.78 -3.52
N ASN A 455 -4.01 -20.73 -2.66
CA ASN A 455 -2.78 -20.69 -1.85
C ASN A 455 -1.52 -20.63 -2.72
N LYS A 456 -1.53 -21.20 -3.93
CA LYS A 456 -0.40 -21.11 -4.88
C LYS A 456 -0.31 -19.74 -5.54
N ASN A 457 -1.44 -19.03 -5.68
CA ASN A 457 -1.48 -17.70 -6.30
C ASN A 457 -1.15 -16.58 -5.32
N TYR A 458 -1.70 -16.67 -4.11
CA TYR A 458 -1.50 -15.68 -3.05
C TYR A 458 -1.22 -16.40 -1.73
N SER A 459 -0.08 -16.06 -1.13
CA SER A 459 0.22 -16.48 0.23
C SER A 459 -0.85 -15.97 1.19
N ALA A 460 -0.99 -16.65 2.33
CA ALA A 460 -1.91 -16.24 3.38
C ALA A 460 -1.66 -14.79 3.85
N ASP A 461 -0.39 -14.38 3.93
CA ASP A 461 -0.04 -13.01 4.35
C ASP A 461 -0.51 -11.97 3.34
N VAL A 462 -0.32 -12.24 2.05
CA VAL A 462 -0.75 -11.34 0.97
C VAL A 462 -2.28 -11.25 0.88
N MET A 463 -2.95 -12.40 0.91
CA MET A 463 -4.41 -12.49 0.87
C MET A 463 -5.01 -11.74 2.08
N GLY A 464 -4.48 -12.05 3.25
CA GLY A 464 -4.86 -11.42 4.49
C GLY A 464 -4.63 -9.91 4.50
N ASP A 465 -3.47 -9.44 4.03
CA ASP A 465 -3.19 -8.01 3.99
C ASP A 465 -4.13 -7.27 3.04
N ALA A 466 -4.40 -7.80 1.84
CA ALA A 466 -5.36 -7.22 0.90
C ALA A 466 -6.77 -7.14 1.50
N TYR A 467 -7.17 -8.20 2.19
CA TYR A 467 -8.47 -8.28 2.87
C TYR A 467 -8.58 -7.28 4.03
N GLU A 468 -7.52 -7.13 4.83
CA GLU A 468 -7.46 -6.14 5.89
C GLU A 468 -7.44 -4.69 5.36
N TYR A 469 -6.80 -4.43 4.21
CA TYR A 469 -6.93 -3.14 3.53
C TYR A 469 -8.38 -2.86 3.12
N LEU A 470 -9.09 -3.88 2.64
CA LEU A 470 -10.50 -3.78 2.27
C LEU A 470 -11.38 -3.48 3.51
N ILE A 471 -11.18 -4.21 4.62
CA ILE A 471 -11.86 -3.94 5.91
C ILE A 471 -11.59 -2.50 6.37
N LYS A 472 -10.33 -2.06 6.34
CA LYS A 472 -9.96 -0.68 6.70
C LYS A 472 -10.69 0.34 5.84
N LYS A 473 -10.82 0.11 4.53
CA LYS A 473 -11.59 0.99 3.64
C LYS A 473 -13.07 1.03 3.97
N PHE A 474 -13.66 -0.11 4.30
CA PHE A 474 -15.06 -0.13 4.77
C PHE A 474 -15.23 0.63 6.08
N ALA A 475 -14.26 0.55 6.99
CA ALA A 475 -14.25 1.36 8.20
C ALA A 475 -14.18 2.87 7.87
N ASP A 476 -13.26 3.29 7.00
CA ASP A 476 -13.11 4.69 6.53
C ASP A 476 -14.43 5.24 5.93
N LEU A 477 -15.17 4.41 5.19
CA LEU A 477 -16.44 4.79 4.54
C LEU A 477 -17.61 4.89 5.53
N SER A 478 -17.64 4.04 6.57
CA SER A 478 -18.77 3.94 7.49
C SER A 478 -18.93 5.12 8.46
N LYS A 479 -17.86 5.87 8.76
CA LYS A 479 -17.73 7.13 9.56
C LYS A 479 -18.40 7.22 10.94
N LYS A 480 -19.55 6.61 11.21
CA LYS A 480 -20.35 6.77 12.44
C LYS A 480 -20.00 5.79 13.56
N ASN A 481 -19.54 4.57 13.24
CA ASN A 481 -19.25 3.54 14.26
C ASN A 481 -17.87 2.87 14.10
N ALA A 482 -16.97 3.39 13.25
CA ALA A 482 -15.74 2.71 12.85
C ALA A 482 -14.77 2.39 14.01
N GLY A 483 -14.79 3.17 15.11
CA GLY A 483 -13.91 2.97 16.27
C GLY A 483 -14.17 1.70 17.08
N GLU A 484 -15.38 1.14 17.01
CA GLU A 484 -15.75 -0.11 17.69
C GLU A 484 -15.33 -1.36 16.92
N TYR A 485 -15.08 -1.25 15.60
CA TYR A 485 -14.87 -2.42 14.73
C TYR A 485 -13.44 -2.59 14.24
N TYR A 486 -12.61 -1.54 14.29
CA TYR A 486 -11.26 -1.58 13.74
C TYR A 486 -10.26 -0.79 14.59
N THR A 487 -9.27 -1.50 15.11
CA THR A 487 -8.10 -0.91 15.79
C THR A 487 -6.99 -0.64 14.77
N PRO A 488 -6.35 0.55 14.77
CA PRO A 488 -5.22 0.81 13.87
C PRO A 488 -4.09 -0.23 14.04
N ARG A 489 -3.62 -0.82 12.93
CA ARG A 489 -2.63 -1.91 12.95
C ARG A 489 -1.38 -1.60 13.75
N THR A 490 -0.86 -0.38 13.69
CA THR A 490 0.36 0.00 14.44
C THR A 490 0.13 0.00 15.95
N ILE A 491 -1.08 0.33 16.41
CA ILE A 491 -1.45 0.21 17.82
C ILE A 491 -1.57 -1.26 18.22
N VAL A 492 -2.18 -2.09 17.36
CA VAL A 492 -2.23 -3.55 17.57
C VAL A 492 -0.81 -4.12 17.70
N LYS A 493 0.09 -3.76 16.78
CA LYS A 493 1.51 -4.16 16.80
C LYS A 493 2.21 -3.73 18.09
N LEU A 494 2.00 -2.49 18.54
CA LEU A 494 2.54 -2.02 19.83
C LEU A 494 2.04 -2.88 21.01
N MET A 495 0.74 -3.19 21.06
CA MET A 495 0.18 -4.02 22.12
C MET A 495 0.77 -5.44 22.10
N VAL A 496 0.91 -6.03 20.91
CA VAL A 496 1.51 -7.36 20.75
C VAL A 496 3.00 -7.34 21.12
N MET A 497 3.74 -6.29 20.79
CA MET A 497 5.13 -6.09 21.22
C MET A 497 5.27 -6.00 22.74
N LEU A 498 4.35 -5.31 23.42
CA LEU A 498 4.31 -5.24 24.90
C LEU A 498 4.03 -6.60 25.53
N MET A 499 3.07 -7.34 24.97
CA MET A 499 2.67 -8.66 25.43
C MET A 499 3.74 -9.73 25.19
N ASP A 500 4.36 -9.68 24.01
CA ASP A 500 5.38 -10.60 23.52
C ASP A 500 4.96 -12.09 23.64
N PRO A 501 3.84 -12.49 23.00
CA PRO A 501 3.33 -13.86 23.07
C PRO A 501 4.35 -14.85 22.50
N LYS A 502 4.52 -16.00 23.16
CA LYS A 502 5.51 -17.01 22.81
C LYS A 502 4.88 -18.24 22.12
N PRO A 503 5.67 -19.01 21.34
CA PRO A 503 5.21 -20.30 20.84
C PRO A 503 4.64 -21.18 21.96
N GLY A 504 3.40 -21.64 21.80
CA GLY A 504 2.67 -22.42 22.81
C GLY A 504 1.84 -21.60 23.80
N ASP A 505 1.93 -20.27 23.80
CA ASP A 505 1.03 -19.43 24.58
C ASP A 505 -0.40 -19.47 24.04
N THR A 506 -1.35 -19.32 24.95
CA THR A 506 -2.77 -19.14 24.61
C THR A 506 -3.12 -17.66 24.56
N VAL A 507 -3.72 -17.22 23.45
CA VAL A 507 -4.08 -15.81 23.19
C VAL A 507 -5.59 -15.68 23.15
N TYR A 508 -6.14 -14.73 23.90
CA TYR A 508 -7.57 -14.47 23.97
C TYR A 508 -7.90 -12.99 23.73
N ASP A 509 -8.86 -12.74 22.85
CA ASP A 509 -9.50 -11.45 22.68
C ASP A 509 -11.00 -11.52 23.01
N PRO A 510 -11.46 -10.92 24.14
CA PRO A 510 -12.86 -10.93 24.57
C PRO A 510 -13.79 -10.01 23.78
N ALA A 511 -13.27 -9.16 22.89
CA ALA A 511 -14.03 -8.24 22.04
C ALA A 511 -13.32 -8.13 20.68
N CYS A 512 -13.20 -9.28 20.00
CA CYS A 512 -12.19 -9.45 18.96
C CYS A 512 -12.43 -8.67 17.67
N GLY A 513 -13.61 -8.06 17.50
CA GLY A 513 -13.94 -7.33 16.27
C GLY A 513 -13.69 -8.21 15.05
N THR A 514 -12.96 -7.71 14.06
CA THR A 514 -12.59 -8.45 12.84
C THR A 514 -11.40 -9.41 13.02
N GLY A 515 -10.89 -9.61 14.23
CA GLY A 515 -9.81 -10.56 14.53
C GLY A 515 -8.38 -10.02 14.33
N GLY A 516 -8.21 -8.74 14.01
CA GLY A 516 -6.89 -8.15 13.70
C GLY A 516 -5.84 -8.32 14.80
N MET A 517 -6.22 -8.24 16.08
CA MET A 517 -5.28 -8.48 17.20
C MET A 517 -4.83 -9.94 17.28
N LEU A 518 -5.72 -10.89 17.00
CA LEU A 518 -5.41 -12.31 17.00
C LEU A 518 -4.46 -12.66 15.85
N ILE A 519 -4.66 -12.05 14.68
CA ILE A 519 -3.79 -12.20 13.51
C ILE A 519 -2.38 -11.67 13.81
N GLU A 520 -2.27 -10.47 14.39
CA GLU A 520 -0.97 -9.90 14.74
C GLU A 520 -0.25 -10.76 15.79
N ALA A 521 -0.98 -11.34 16.75
CA ALA A 521 -0.40 -12.27 17.71
C ALA A 521 0.14 -13.55 17.03
N ILE A 522 -0.60 -14.12 16.07
CA ILE A 522 -0.13 -15.27 15.27
C ILE A 522 1.15 -14.91 14.50
N ARG A 523 1.17 -13.75 13.85
CA ARG A 523 2.34 -13.24 13.11
C ARG A 523 3.56 -13.06 14.01
N HIS A 524 3.38 -12.46 15.19
CA HIS A 524 4.46 -12.25 16.17
C HIS A 524 5.04 -13.57 16.71
N ILE A 525 4.20 -14.59 16.91
CA ILE A 525 4.68 -15.92 17.36
C ILE A 525 5.56 -16.57 16.28
N GLY A 526 5.28 -16.33 14.99
CA GLY A 526 6.11 -16.76 13.86
C GLY A 526 6.10 -18.26 13.54
N ASP A 527 5.50 -19.10 14.39
CA ASP A 527 5.33 -20.54 14.20
C ASP A 527 3.84 -20.91 14.21
N LYS A 528 3.29 -21.19 13.02
CA LYS A 528 1.86 -21.50 12.83
C LYS A 528 1.42 -22.72 13.63
N GLN A 529 2.20 -23.80 13.67
CA GLN A 529 1.80 -25.04 14.35
C GLN A 529 1.70 -24.83 15.87
N MET A 530 2.55 -23.95 16.40
CA MET A 530 2.53 -23.60 17.82
C MET A 530 1.37 -22.69 18.22
N THR A 531 0.53 -22.27 17.27
CA THR A 531 -0.72 -21.52 17.52
C THR A 531 -1.98 -22.37 17.45
N TYR A 532 -1.89 -23.63 17.00
CA TYR A 532 -3.06 -24.49 16.80
C TYR A 532 -3.79 -24.76 18.11
N GLY A 533 -5.09 -24.44 18.12
CA GLY A 533 -5.98 -24.62 19.27
C GLY A 533 -5.70 -23.63 20.40
N ARG A 534 -4.92 -22.58 20.13
CA ARG A 534 -4.44 -21.63 21.15
C ARG A 534 -4.92 -20.19 20.94
N ILE A 535 -5.65 -19.93 19.86
CA ILE A 535 -6.18 -18.62 19.51
C ILE A 535 -7.68 -18.58 19.80
N TYR A 536 -8.10 -17.62 20.62
CA TYR A 536 -9.47 -17.51 21.14
C TYR A 536 -10.02 -16.09 20.93
N GLY A 537 -11.23 -15.97 20.41
CA GLY A 537 -11.91 -14.70 20.20
C GLY A 537 -13.37 -14.77 20.63
N GLN A 538 -13.91 -13.69 21.18
CA GLN A 538 -15.35 -13.53 21.38
C GLN A 538 -15.81 -12.19 20.80
N GLU A 539 -16.90 -12.21 20.04
CA GLU A 539 -17.47 -11.02 19.42
C GLU A 539 -19.00 -11.05 19.54
N ASN A 540 -19.61 -9.93 19.92
CA ASN A 540 -21.05 -9.83 20.11
C ASN A 540 -21.79 -9.77 18.77
N ASN A 541 -21.30 -8.98 17.82
CA ASN A 541 -21.93 -8.81 16.53
C ASN A 541 -21.76 -10.06 15.66
N LEU A 542 -22.87 -10.58 15.14
CA LEU A 542 -22.91 -11.81 14.36
C LEU A 542 -22.02 -11.73 13.10
N SER A 543 -22.25 -10.74 12.25
CA SER A 543 -21.50 -10.54 10.99
C SER A 543 -20.03 -10.22 11.26
N THR A 544 -19.71 -9.41 12.26
CA THR A 544 -18.31 -9.13 12.64
C THR A 544 -17.59 -10.39 13.13
N SER A 545 -18.26 -11.26 13.91
CA SER A 545 -17.68 -12.53 14.33
C SER A 545 -17.38 -13.47 13.16
N ALA A 546 -18.24 -13.45 12.12
CA ALA A 546 -18.01 -14.21 10.89
C ALA A 546 -16.84 -13.64 10.09
N ILE A 547 -16.75 -12.31 10.00
CA ILE A 547 -15.59 -11.61 9.42
C ILE A 547 -14.30 -12.03 10.14
N ALA A 548 -14.28 -12.07 11.48
CA ALA A 548 -13.10 -12.53 12.21
C ALA A 548 -12.68 -13.96 11.86
N ARG A 549 -13.64 -14.89 11.75
CA ARG A 549 -13.35 -16.28 11.35
C ARG A 549 -12.77 -16.33 9.94
N MET A 550 -13.40 -15.65 8.97
CA MET A 550 -12.89 -15.59 7.59
C MET A 550 -11.50 -14.96 7.54
N ASN A 551 -11.29 -13.87 8.28
CA ASN A 551 -10.02 -13.15 8.32
C ASN A 551 -8.88 -14.02 8.85
N LEU A 552 -9.12 -14.77 9.92
CA LEU A 552 -8.16 -15.74 10.47
C LEU A 552 -7.83 -16.85 9.45
N PHE A 553 -8.82 -17.41 8.76
CA PHE A 553 -8.58 -18.39 7.70
C PHE A 553 -7.77 -17.82 6.53
N LEU A 554 -8.10 -16.59 6.09
CA LEU A 554 -7.37 -15.93 4.99
C LEU A 554 -5.91 -15.63 5.36
N HIS A 555 -5.62 -15.39 6.64
CA HIS A 555 -4.27 -15.28 7.19
C HIS A 555 -3.63 -16.64 7.54
N GLY A 556 -4.25 -17.75 7.13
CA GLY A 556 -3.69 -19.09 7.23
C GLY A 556 -3.70 -19.67 8.64
N ALA A 557 -4.56 -19.18 9.53
CA ALA A 557 -4.84 -19.83 10.80
C ALA A 557 -5.73 -21.07 10.56
N SER A 558 -5.34 -22.20 11.13
CA SER A 558 -6.03 -23.49 10.87
C SER A 558 -6.88 -23.98 12.04
N ASP A 559 -6.44 -23.75 13.29
CA ASP A 559 -7.16 -24.20 14.50
C ASP A 559 -7.26 -23.05 15.50
N PHE A 560 -8.44 -22.44 15.55
CA PHE A 560 -8.78 -21.33 16.43
C PHE A 560 -10.26 -21.40 16.83
N LYS A 561 -10.65 -20.65 17.87
CA LYS A 561 -12.04 -20.59 18.35
C LYS A 561 -12.52 -19.16 18.45
N VAL A 562 -13.42 -18.74 17.57
CA VAL A 562 -14.12 -17.46 17.67
C VAL A 562 -15.60 -17.70 17.96
N ALA A 563 -16.05 -17.31 19.16
CA ALA A 563 -17.42 -17.49 19.61
C ALA A 563 -18.25 -16.20 19.43
N GLN A 564 -19.51 -16.36 19.02
CA GLN A 564 -20.46 -15.24 18.96
C GLN A 564 -21.21 -15.08 20.29
N GLY A 565 -21.29 -13.85 20.79
CA GLY A 565 -22.14 -13.44 21.92
C GLY A 565 -21.52 -12.37 22.83
N ASP A 566 -22.35 -11.73 23.63
CA ASP A 566 -21.96 -10.71 24.62
C ASP A 566 -21.05 -11.29 25.71
N THR A 567 -19.81 -10.83 25.80
CA THR A 567 -18.82 -11.32 26.77
C THR A 567 -19.12 -10.95 28.21
N LEU A 568 -19.65 -9.76 28.46
CA LEU A 568 -19.95 -9.30 29.82
C LEU A 568 -21.16 -10.04 30.38
N ARG A 569 -22.19 -10.29 29.56
CA ARG A 569 -23.40 -11.04 29.97
C ARG A 569 -23.22 -12.55 29.89
N THR A 570 -22.60 -13.05 28.82
CA THR A 570 -22.51 -14.48 28.49
C THR A 570 -21.11 -14.84 27.98
N PRO A 571 -20.09 -14.87 28.86
CA PRO A 571 -18.74 -15.30 28.47
C PRO A 571 -18.78 -16.75 27.98
N LYS A 572 -18.15 -17.02 26.83
CA LYS A 572 -18.24 -18.29 26.10
C LYS A 572 -17.13 -19.27 26.43
N PHE A 573 -15.96 -18.78 26.83
CA PHE A 573 -14.80 -19.62 27.17
C PHE A 573 -14.82 -19.99 28.64
N ILE A 574 -15.52 -21.08 28.95
CA ILE A 574 -15.71 -21.62 30.29
C ILE A 574 -15.08 -23.01 30.37
N GLU A 575 -14.24 -23.23 31.37
CA GLU A 575 -13.61 -24.51 31.67
C GLU A 575 -13.88 -24.88 33.12
N HIS A 576 -14.41 -26.09 33.37
CA HIS A 576 -14.79 -26.58 34.70
C HIS A 576 -15.65 -25.60 35.53
N GLY A 577 -16.56 -24.87 34.87
CA GLY A 577 -17.46 -23.91 35.52
C GLY A 577 -16.83 -22.56 35.87
N GLN A 578 -15.57 -22.31 35.47
CA GLN A 578 -14.87 -21.04 35.64
C GLN A 578 -14.49 -20.46 34.29
N LEU A 579 -14.18 -19.15 34.23
CA LEU A 579 -13.57 -18.58 33.02
C LEU A 579 -12.27 -19.31 32.69
N GLN A 580 -12.15 -19.77 31.45
CA GLN A 580 -10.91 -20.30 30.89
C GLN A 580 -9.78 -19.26 31.07
N LYS A 581 -8.55 -19.73 31.27
CA LYS A 581 -7.39 -18.88 31.54
C LYS A 581 -6.40 -18.87 30.38
N PHE A 582 -5.89 -17.70 30.06
CA PHE A 582 -5.02 -17.47 28.91
C PHE A 582 -3.68 -16.83 29.30
N ASN A 583 -2.63 -17.12 28.53
CA ASN A 583 -1.31 -16.49 28.73
C ASN A 583 -1.34 -15.02 28.32
N CYS A 584 -2.01 -14.71 27.22
CA CYS A 584 -2.10 -13.36 26.69
C CYS A 584 -3.56 -12.97 26.48
N VAL A 585 -4.01 -11.89 27.10
CA VAL A 585 -5.35 -11.32 26.86
C VAL A 585 -5.20 -9.92 26.26
N LEU A 586 -5.71 -9.73 25.05
CA LEU A 586 -5.59 -8.49 24.27
C LEU A 586 -6.97 -7.99 23.89
N ALA A 587 -7.25 -6.69 23.99
CA ALA A 587 -8.53 -6.16 23.52
C ALA A 587 -8.53 -4.64 23.25
N ASN A 588 -9.42 -4.22 22.35
CA ASN A 588 -9.92 -2.86 22.24
C ASN A 588 -11.45 -2.91 22.39
N PRO A 589 -11.98 -3.03 23.62
CA PRO A 589 -13.42 -3.13 23.84
C PRO A 589 -14.14 -1.82 23.49
N PRO A 590 -15.48 -1.84 23.28
CA PRO A 590 -16.26 -0.64 23.05
C PRO A 590 -16.12 0.36 24.22
N PHE A 591 -15.72 1.59 23.90
CA PHE A 591 -15.48 2.64 24.88
C PHE A 591 -16.76 3.14 25.52
N GLY A 592 -16.79 3.24 26.86
CA GLY A 592 -17.91 3.87 27.56
C GLY A 592 -19.25 3.18 27.33
N GLN A 593 -19.25 1.87 27.05
CA GLN A 593 -20.47 1.13 26.73
C GLN A 593 -21.50 1.27 27.85
N GLU A 594 -22.69 1.79 27.52
CA GLU A 594 -23.83 1.86 28.43
C GLU A 594 -24.70 0.60 28.37
N LYS A 595 -25.51 0.34 29.40
CA LYS A 595 -26.48 -0.77 29.47
C LYS A 595 -25.84 -2.15 29.23
N TRP A 596 -24.59 -2.27 29.60
CA TRP A 596 -23.74 -3.43 29.37
C TRP A 596 -24.10 -4.62 30.26
N GLY A 597 -24.90 -4.39 31.31
CA GLY A 597 -25.43 -5.46 32.16
C GLY A 597 -24.86 -5.47 33.57
N ALA A 598 -24.71 -4.29 34.17
CA ALA A 598 -24.17 -4.13 35.52
C ALA A 598 -24.87 -5.04 36.56
N ASP A 599 -26.20 -5.17 36.50
CA ASP A 599 -26.98 -6.00 37.44
C ASP A 599 -26.54 -7.47 37.44
N SER A 600 -26.24 -8.02 36.25
CA SER A 600 -25.75 -9.40 36.12
C SER A 600 -24.29 -9.53 36.56
N PHE A 601 -23.51 -8.47 36.40
CA PHE A 601 -22.09 -8.44 36.76
C PHE A 601 -21.88 -8.24 38.26
N GLU A 602 -22.78 -7.54 38.94
CA GLU A 602 -22.74 -7.34 40.40
C GLU A 602 -22.89 -8.66 41.17
N SER A 603 -23.66 -9.61 40.61
CA SER A 603 -23.83 -10.96 41.15
C SER A 603 -23.09 -12.03 40.32
N ASP A 604 -22.02 -11.63 39.61
CA ASP A 604 -21.32 -12.46 38.66
C ASP A 604 -20.77 -13.76 39.28
N LYS A 605 -21.30 -14.90 38.85
CA LYS A 605 -20.90 -16.22 39.34
C LYS A 605 -19.43 -16.56 39.04
N TYR A 606 -18.80 -15.87 38.09
CA TYR A 606 -17.39 -16.06 37.75
C TYR A 606 -16.44 -15.19 38.58
N GLY A 607 -16.98 -14.31 39.44
CA GLY A 607 -16.21 -13.45 40.33
C GLY A 607 -15.36 -12.42 39.58
N ARG A 608 -15.91 -11.85 38.49
CA ARG A 608 -15.25 -10.79 37.71
C ARG A 608 -15.31 -9.43 38.40
N ASN A 609 -16.29 -9.16 39.25
CA ASN A 609 -16.43 -7.92 40.04
C ASN A 609 -15.47 -7.83 41.25
N MET A 610 -14.22 -8.24 41.09
CA MET A 610 -13.23 -8.39 42.17
C MET A 610 -12.92 -7.12 42.97
N TRP A 611 -13.07 -5.95 42.35
CA TRP A 611 -12.84 -4.65 42.99
C TRP A 611 -14.09 -3.78 43.01
N GLY A 612 -15.25 -4.39 42.75
CA GLY A 612 -16.54 -3.71 42.64
C GLY A 612 -17.10 -3.69 41.21
N CYS A 613 -18.38 -3.37 41.11
CA CYS A 613 -19.08 -3.21 39.84
C CYS A 613 -19.07 -1.74 39.40
N PRO A 614 -18.58 -1.41 38.19
CA PRO A 614 -18.72 -0.06 37.65
C PRO A 614 -20.21 0.28 37.40
N SER A 615 -20.51 1.54 37.11
CA SER A 615 -21.88 1.95 36.81
C SER A 615 -22.37 1.38 35.47
N ASP A 616 -23.68 1.24 35.31
CA ASP A 616 -24.28 0.76 34.05
C ASP A 616 -24.11 1.75 32.88
N SER A 617 -23.60 2.96 33.16
CA SER A 617 -23.25 3.98 32.17
C SER A 617 -21.82 3.84 31.61
N ASN A 618 -20.99 2.95 32.14
CA ASN A 618 -19.63 2.73 31.62
C ASN A 618 -19.13 1.30 31.93
N ALA A 619 -18.83 0.53 30.88
CA ALA A 619 -18.32 -0.84 30.99
C ALA A 619 -16.79 -0.96 31.04
N ASP A 620 -16.01 0.13 30.93
CA ASP A 620 -14.54 0.08 30.74
C ASP A 620 -13.84 -0.80 31.81
N PHE A 621 -14.17 -0.60 33.09
CA PHE A 621 -13.63 -1.42 34.18
C PHE A 621 -14.25 -2.82 34.29
N ALA A 622 -15.43 -3.07 33.70
CA ALA A 622 -16.00 -4.41 33.63
C ALA A 622 -15.23 -5.27 32.62
N TRP A 623 -14.89 -4.68 31.46
CA TRP A 623 -14.00 -5.30 30.47
C TRP A 623 -12.62 -5.58 31.04
N LEU A 624 -11.98 -4.59 31.67
CA LEU A 624 -10.65 -4.79 32.28
C LEU A 624 -10.67 -5.89 33.34
N GLN A 625 -11.67 -5.91 34.22
CA GLN A 625 -11.78 -6.96 35.23
C GLN A 625 -12.07 -8.35 34.63
N HIS A 626 -12.85 -8.44 33.54
CA HIS A 626 -13.04 -9.70 32.80
C HIS A 626 -11.73 -10.21 32.21
N MET A 627 -10.92 -9.32 31.61
CA MET A 627 -9.61 -9.66 31.06
C MET A 627 -8.65 -10.17 32.14
N ILE A 628 -8.54 -9.44 33.25
CA ILE A 628 -7.71 -9.83 34.40
C ILE A 628 -8.18 -11.18 34.96
N LYS A 629 -9.50 -11.40 35.06
CA LYS A 629 -10.03 -12.67 35.53
C LYS A 629 -9.79 -13.82 34.55
N SER A 630 -9.62 -13.54 33.25
CA SER A 630 -9.31 -14.52 32.20
C SER A 630 -7.80 -14.73 32.00
N MET A 631 -6.96 -13.98 32.71
CA MET A 631 -5.50 -14.08 32.67
C MET A 631 -4.99 -15.22 33.57
N LYS A 632 -3.99 -15.98 33.12
CA LYS A 632 -3.34 -17.03 33.93
C LYS A 632 -2.65 -16.42 35.17
N PRO A 633 -2.78 -17.00 36.38
CA PRO A 633 -2.34 -16.35 37.63
C PRO A 633 -0.83 -16.07 37.77
N MET A 634 0.04 -16.79 37.09
CA MET A 634 1.50 -16.73 37.34
C MET A 634 2.28 -16.07 36.21
N ASP A 635 1.86 -16.27 34.97
CA ASP A 635 2.57 -15.93 33.74
C ASP A 635 1.68 -15.15 32.76
N GLY A 636 0.44 -14.89 33.13
CA GLY A 636 -0.51 -14.18 32.29
C GLY A 636 -0.20 -12.69 32.20
N LYS A 637 -0.54 -12.12 31.04
CA LYS A 637 -0.46 -10.70 30.75
C LYS A 637 -1.78 -10.19 30.16
N VAL A 638 -2.03 -8.89 30.28
CA VAL A 638 -3.14 -8.18 29.64
C VAL A 638 -2.61 -6.92 28.97
N ALA A 639 -2.96 -6.66 27.71
CA ALA A 639 -2.89 -5.31 27.16
C ALA A 639 -4.25 -4.90 26.62
N VAL A 640 -4.72 -3.74 27.05
CA VAL A 640 -6.06 -3.23 26.68
C VAL A 640 -6.00 -1.77 26.30
N VAL A 641 -6.73 -1.40 25.25
CA VAL A 641 -7.00 -0.01 24.91
C VAL A 641 -8.26 0.44 25.62
N LEU A 642 -8.19 1.57 26.33
CA LEU A 642 -9.34 2.19 27.01
C LEU A 642 -9.34 3.71 26.79
N PRO A 643 -10.46 4.42 27.04
CA PRO A 643 -10.48 5.87 27.12
C PRO A 643 -9.55 6.39 28.23
N GLN A 644 -8.88 7.53 28.03
CA GLN A 644 -8.00 8.09 29.07
C GLN A 644 -8.72 8.41 30.39
N GLY A 645 -10.05 8.54 30.38
CA GLY A 645 -10.86 8.75 31.59
C GLY A 645 -10.60 7.71 32.68
N VAL A 646 -10.32 6.46 32.31
CA VAL A 646 -10.01 5.38 33.28
C VAL A 646 -8.80 5.71 34.16
N LEU A 647 -7.90 6.58 33.68
CA LEU A 647 -6.69 6.98 34.40
C LEU A 647 -6.97 7.95 35.56
N PHE A 648 -8.08 8.69 35.56
CA PHE A 648 -8.27 9.79 36.50
C PHE A 648 -9.72 10.05 36.97
N HIS A 649 -10.73 9.38 36.43
CA HIS A 649 -12.11 9.55 36.90
C HIS A 649 -12.27 9.15 38.38
N ASN A 650 -13.15 9.85 39.08
CA ASN A 650 -13.42 9.66 40.52
C ASN A 650 -14.65 8.76 40.75
N GLY A 651 -15.04 8.53 42.01
CA GLY A 651 -16.19 7.71 42.38
C GLY A 651 -15.89 6.22 42.29
N LYS A 652 -16.87 5.40 41.89
CA LYS A 652 -16.71 3.94 41.78
C LYS A 652 -15.53 3.52 40.90
N GLU A 653 -15.28 4.23 39.81
CA GLU A 653 -14.13 4.00 38.93
C GLU A 653 -12.80 4.30 39.63
N GLY A 654 -12.76 5.34 40.47
CA GLY A 654 -11.61 5.66 41.31
C GLY A 654 -11.32 4.59 42.35
N ASP A 655 -12.36 4.07 43.01
CA ASP A 655 -12.24 2.99 44.00
C ASP A 655 -11.69 1.71 43.36
N ILE A 656 -12.18 1.34 42.17
CA ILE A 656 -11.67 0.19 41.40
C ILE A 656 -10.21 0.41 41.00
N ARG A 657 -9.87 1.61 40.49
CA ARG A 657 -8.50 1.96 40.08
C ARG A 657 -7.53 1.89 41.25
N GLU A 658 -7.91 2.34 42.44
CA GLU A 658 -7.08 2.25 43.64
C GLU A 658 -6.74 0.79 43.96
N GLN A 659 -7.71 -0.12 43.91
CA GLN A 659 -7.45 -1.55 44.14
C GLN A 659 -6.58 -2.17 43.04
N LEU A 660 -6.81 -1.78 41.78
CA LEU A 660 -5.98 -2.19 40.66
C LEU A 660 -4.52 -1.75 40.84
N ILE A 661 -4.26 -0.51 41.27
CA ILE A 661 -2.89 -0.01 41.54
C ILE A 661 -2.26 -0.81 42.68
N LYS A 662 -2.99 -1.02 43.79
CA LYS A 662 -2.53 -1.77 44.97
C LYS A 662 -2.24 -3.23 44.68
N SER A 663 -2.87 -3.81 43.64
CA SER A 663 -2.60 -5.18 43.20
C SER A 663 -1.23 -5.37 42.53
N ASP A 664 -0.51 -4.28 42.22
CA ASP A 664 0.77 -4.27 41.50
C ASP A 664 0.71 -4.97 40.13
N LEU A 665 -0.46 -5.04 39.50
CA LEU A 665 -0.62 -5.68 38.19
C LEU A 665 -0.21 -4.79 37.02
N ILE A 666 -0.48 -3.48 37.09
CA ILE A 666 -0.14 -2.53 36.01
C ILE A 666 1.36 -2.39 35.91
N GLU A 667 1.97 -2.79 34.79
CA GLU A 667 3.41 -2.62 34.53
C GLU A 667 3.69 -1.36 33.71
N ALA A 668 2.81 -1.00 32.78
CA ALA A 668 2.92 0.25 32.03
C ALA A 668 1.55 0.87 31.67
N VAL A 669 1.55 2.19 31.52
CA VAL A 669 0.44 3.00 30.98
C VAL A 669 0.99 3.84 29.84
N VAL A 670 0.37 3.76 28.66
CA VAL A 670 0.73 4.59 27.49
C VAL A 670 -0.43 5.52 27.17
N ALA A 671 -0.28 6.82 27.40
CA ALA A 671 -1.26 7.82 26.97
C ALA A 671 -1.06 8.14 25.48
N LEU A 672 -2.06 7.85 24.65
CA LEU A 672 -1.95 8.01 23.19
C LEU A 672 -2.39 9.40 22.74
N ALA A 673 -1.89 9.83 21.57
CA ALA A 673 -2.33 11.06 20.92
C ALA A 673 -3.83 11.04 20.59
N GLY A 674 -4.47 12.20 20.72
CA GLY A 674 -5.86 12.38 20.30
C GLY A 674 -6.01 12.20 18.79
N GLY A 675 -7.13 11.64 18.35
CA GLY A 675 -7.41 11.44 16.93
C GLY A 675 -6.61 10.30 16.27
N VAL A 676 -6.01 9.39 17.05
CA VAL A 676 -5.42 8.13 16.55
C VAL A 676 -6.50 7.08 16.27
N PHE A 677 -7.60 7.08 17.01
CA PHE A 677 -8.74 6.17 16.80
C PHE A 677 -9.82 6.79 15.92
N TYR A 678 -10.52 5.95 15.17
CA TYR A 678 -11.61 6.37 14.29
C TYR A 678 -12.83 6.84 15.08
N GLY A 679 -13.51 7.88 14.59
CA GLY A 679 -14.86 8.26 15.03
C GLY A 679 -14.98 8.88 16.42
N THR A 680 -13.95 8.80 17.28
CA THR A 680 -13.99 9.34 18.63
C THR A 680 -13.02 10.52 18.77
N GLY A 681 -13.53 11.71 19.13
CA GLY A 681 -12.70 12.82 19.61
C GLY A 681 -12.05 12.55 20.98
N VAL A 682 -12.24 11.35 21.52
CA VAL A 682 -11.75 10.89 22.82
C VAL A 682 -10.33 10.37 22.69
N SER A 683 -9.42 10.85 23.54
CA SER A 683 -8.07 10.31 23.64
C SER A 683 -8.08 8.95 24.34
N ALA A 684 -7.31 8.00 23.83
CA ALA A 684 -7.20 6.65 24.36
C ALA A 684 -5.87 6.45 25.12
N CYS A 685 -5.77 5.37 25.87
CA CYS A 685 -4.56 4.88 26.50
C CYS A 685 -4.47 3.35 26.38
N ILE A 686 -3.24 2.82 26.46
CA ILE A 686 -2.98 1.39 26.63
C ILE A 686 -2.65 1.14 28.10
N LEU A 687 -3.33 0.19 28.73
CA LEU A 687 -2.92 -0.40 30.00
C LEU A 687 -2.25 -1.74 29.71
N PHE A 688 -1.01 -1.91 30.18
CA PHE A 688 -0.29 -3.18 30.13
C PHE A 688 -0.10 -3.73 31.54
N LEU A 689 -0.63 -4.92 31.79
CA LEU A 689 -0.60 -5.62 33.06
C LEU A 689 0.13 -6.95 32.93
N ASN A 690 0.84 -7.35 33.97
CA ASN A 690 1.66 -8.56 33.98
C ASN A 690 1.71 -9.19 35.36
N ASN A 691 1.28 -10.45 35.49
CA ASN A 691 1.37 -11.20 36.74
C ASN A 691 2.82 -11.54 37.12
N HIS A 692 3.74 -11.53 36.15
CA HIS A 692 5.15 -11.85 36.33
C HIS A 692 6.06 -10.65 35.99
N LYS A 693 5.84 -9.53 36.68
CA LYS A 693 6.74 -8.37 36.57
C LYS A 693 8.19 -8.77 36.86
N ARG A 694 9.11 -8.20 36.08
CA ARG A 694 10.55 -8.30 36.36
C ARG A 694 10.84 -7.77 37.77
N PRO A 695 11.84 -8.32 38.50
CA PRO A 695 12.14 -7.88 39.86
C PRO A 695 12.31 -6.36 40.00
N GLU A 696 12.87 -5.69 39.00
CA GLU A 696 13.14 -4.25 39.00
C GLU A 696 11.87 -3.39 38.84
N HIS A 697 10.81 -3.99 38.28
CA HIS A 697 9.51 -3.37 37.97
C HIS A 697 8.48 -3.56 39.08
N LYS A 698 8.68 -4.49 40.01
CA LYS A 698 7.76 -4.74 41.13
C LYS A 698 7.55 -3.49 41.99
N GLY A 699 6.29 -3.23 42.36
CA GLY A 699 5.87 -2.05 43.11
C GLY A 699 5.98 -0.74 42.32
N LYS A 700 6.17 -0.80 40.99
CA LYS A 700 6.33 0.35 40.11
C LYS A 700 5.47 0.23 38.86
N VAL A 701 5.22 1.38 38.23
CA VAL A 701 4.51 1.54 36.97
C VAL A 701 5.31 2.47 36.05
N CYS A 702 5.47 2.08 34.79
CA CYS A 702 6.03 2.93 33.75
C CYS A 702 4.92 3.77 33.09
N LEU A 703 4.94 5.09 33.32
CA LEU A 703 3.99 6.03 32.72
C LEU A 703 4.63 6.68 31.48
N ILE A 704 4.07 6.44 30.31
CA ILE A 704 4.56 6.93 29.02
C ILE A 704 3.54 7.92 28.43
N ASP A 705 4.00 9.12 28.10
CA ASP A 705 3.25 10.12 27.35
C ASP A 705 3.60 10.06 25.86
N ALA A 706 2.76 9.37 25.10
CA ALA A 706 2.84 9.28 23.64
C ALA A 706 1.92 10.31 22.94
N THR A 707 1.42 11.32 23.66
CA THR A 707 0.53 12.34 23.07
C THR A 707 1.23 13.22 22.03
N ASN A 708 2.57 13.28 22.07
CA ASN A 708 3.41 13.97 21.09
C ASN A 708 4.25 13.02 20.21
N ILE A 709 4.01 11.70 20.28
CA ILE A 709 4.72 10.69 19.49
C ILE A 709 3.75 10.17 18.43
N TYR A 710 3.58 10.93 17.36
CA TYR A 710 2.70 10.58 16.24
C TYR A 710 3.10 11.34 14.98
N THR A 711 2.69 10.78 13.84
CA THR A 711 2.78 11.41 12.54
C THR A 711 1.45 12.08 12.17
N PRO A 712 1.39 13.42 12.03
CA PRO A 712 0.16 14.12 11.69
C PRO A 712 -0.25 13.82 10.23
N LYS A 713 -1.52 13.48 10.00
CA LYS A 713 -2.12 13.46 8.65
C LYS A 713 -3.42 14.29 8.64
N ARG A 714 -3.83 14.73 7.45
CA ARG A 714 -4.97 15.64 7.25
C ARG A 714 -6.31 15.09 7.79
N ALA A 715 -6.53 13.78 7.76
CA ALA A 715 -7.79 13.15 8.14
C ALA A 715 -7.77 12.55 9.56
N GLN A 716 -6.61 12.09 10.04
CA GLN A 716 -6.44 11.35 11.28
C GLN A 716 -4.96 11.41 11.70
N ASN A 717 -4.67 11.41 13.00
CA ASN A 717 -3.29 11.23 13.46
C ASN A 717 -2.93 9.75 13.34
N LEU A 718 -1.70 9.45 12.91
CA LEU A 718 -1.21 8.08 12.82
C LEU A 718 0.00 7.92 13.73
N MET A 719 0.15 6.74 14.33
CA MET A 719 1.43 6.34 14.93
C MET A 719 2.09 5.40 13.92
N GLU A 720 3.12 5.88 13.21
CA GLU A 720 3.88 5.07 12.25
C GLU A 720 4.82 4.10 13.00
N GLU A 721 5.51 3.21 12.30
CA GLU A 721 6.36 2.20 12.94
C GLU A 721 7.45 2.80 13.84
N ASN A 722 8.04 3.92 13.42
CA ASN A 722 9.03 4.64 14.22
C ASN A 722 8.43 5.17 15.53
N ASP A 723 7.18 5.63 15.49
CA ASP A 723 6.47 6.17 16.66
C ASP A 723 6.23 5.05 17.70
N ILE A 724 5.72 3.90 17.26
CA ILE A 724 5.47 2.77 18.17
C ILE A 724 6.77 2.12 18.68
N ASN A 725 7.83 2.10 17.86
CA ASN A 725 9.15 1.63 18.28
C ASN A 725 9.76 2.56 19.34
N GLU A 726 9.56 3.87 19.22
CA GLU A 726 9.95 4.83 20.25
C GLU A 726 9.22 4.57 21.57
N VAL A 727 7.89 4.40 21.54
CA VAL A 727 7.10 4.08 22.73
C VAL A 727 7.55 2.77 23.36
N PHE A 728 7.74 1.72 22.55
CA PHE A 728 8.19 0.43 23.05
C PHE A 728 9.60 0.50 23.66
N LYS A 729 10.49 1.31 23.07
CA LYS A 729 11.84 1.54 23.62
C LYS A 729 11.78 2.22 24.99
N LEU A 730 10.90 3.20 25.19
CA LEU A 730 10.70 3.84 26.51
C LEU A 730 10.30 2.80 27.57
N TYR A 731 9.40 1.87 27.22
CA TYR A 731 9.03 0.76 28.08
C TYR A 731 10.20 -0.21 28.34
N GLN A 732 10.93 -0.63 27.29
CA GLN A 732 12.06 -1.55 27.42
C GLN A 732 13.19 -0.99 28.28
N GLU A 733 13.51 0.29 28.14
CA GLU A 733 14.56 0.96 28.91
C GLU A 733 14.14 1.20 30.38
N TYR A 734 12.83 1.27 30.65
CA TYR A 734 12.22 1.37 31.97
C TYR A 734 12.90 2.42 32.87
N LYS A 735 13.10 3.63 32.34
CA LYS A 735 13.77 4.74 33.02
C LYS A 735 13.06 6.06 32.77
N ASP A 736 13.33 7.02 33.64
CA ASP A 736 12.82 8.39 33.49
C ASP A 736 13.41 9.06 32.24
N VAL A 737 12.53 9.68 31.46
CA VAL A 737 12.86 10.48 30.28
C VAL A 737 11.99 11.73 30.31
N ILE A 738 12.63 12.90 30.41
CA ILE A 738 11.96 14.21 30.41
C ILE A 738 10.96 14.28 29.26
N GLU A 739 9.76 14.79 29.56
CA GLU A 739 8.61 14.96 28.65
C GLU A 739 7.98 13.68 28.08
N LYS A 740 8.55 12.49 28.35
CA LYS A 740 8.11 11.25 27.68
C LYS A 740 7.77 10.10 28.62
N CYS A 741 8.54 9.90 29.68
CA CYS A 741 8.42 8.71 30.53
C CYS A 741 8.78 9.00 31.98
N LYS A 742 8.00 8.45 32.92
CA LYS A 742 8.30 8.47 34.35
C LYS A 742 8.03 7.10 34.96
N ILE A 743 8.98 6.58 35.75
CA ILE A 743 8.77 5.39 36.57
C ILE A 743 8.31 5.83 37.96
N VAL A 744 7.09 5.47 38.32
CA VAL A 744 6.46 5.84 39.60
C VAL A 744 6.28 4.61 40.47
N SER A 745 6.49 4.75 41.78
CA SER A 745 6.16 3.69 42.74
C SER A 745 4.67 3.70 43.10
N ILE A 746 4.16 2.58 43.61
CA ILE A 746 2.80 2.52 44.16
C ILE A 746 2.60 3.56 45.28
N ALA A 747 3.65 3.85 46.06
CA ALA A 747 3.59 4.88 47.10
C ALA A 747 3.44 6.29 46.52
N ASP A 748 4.10 6.59 45.39
CA ASP A 748 3.95 7.86 44.68
C ASP A 748 2.53 8.02 44.12
N LEU A 749 1.97 6.93 43.57
CA LEU A 749 0.59 6.89 43.07
C LEU A 749 -0.43 7.12 44.19
N ASP A 750 -0.26 6.47 45.35
CA ASP A 750 -1.13 6.63 46.52
C ASP A 750 -1.09 8.08 47.05
N ALA A 751 0.10 8.66 47.14
CA ALA A 751 0.29 10.06 47.56
C ALA A 751 -0.35 11.08 46.60
N ALA A 752 -0.48 10.74 45.32
CA ALA A 752 -1.12 11.56 44.30
C ALA A 752 -2.63 11.29 44.12
N GLY A 753 -3.26 10.54 45.04
CA GLY A 753 -4.69 10.25 45.00
C GLY A 753 -5.07 9.17 43.98
N ASN A 754 -4.17 8.20 43.74
CA ASN A 754 -4.38 7.05 42.87
C ASN A 754 -4.73 7.41 41.42
N THR A 755 -4.25 8.56 40.93
CA THR A 755 -4.36 8.94 39.51
C THR A 755 -3.23 8.31 38.69
N LEU A 756 -3.53 7.85 37.49
CA LEU A 756 -2.57 7.37 36.49
C LEU A 756 -2.36 8.39 35.36
N ALA A 757 -2.86 9.62 35.52
CA ALA A 757 -2.67 10.68 34.52
C ALA A 757 -1.19 11.04 34.36
N VAL A 758 -0.62 10.76 33.19
CA VAL A 758 0.81 10.91 32.90
C VAL A 758 1.33 12.33 33.15
N ASN A 759 0.50 13.34 32.87
CA ASN A 759 0.78 14.77 33.07
C ASN A 759 1.05 15.16 34.53
N THR A 760 0.62 14.35 35.49
CA THR A 760 0.85 14.59 36.91
C THR A 760 2.31 14.31 37.31
N TYR A 761 2.97 13.38 36.61
CA TYR A 761 4.26 12.81 37.05
C TYR A 761 5.43 13.14 36.12
N ILE A 762 5.17 13.28 34.82
CA ILE A 762 6.23 13.47 33.82
C ILE A 762 6.76 14.91 33.90
N GLU A 763 8.06 15.02 34.10
CA GLU A 763 8.78 16.29 34.17
C GLU A 763 8.75 16.99 32.80
N LYS A 764 8.33 18.25 32.77
CA LYS A 764 8.35 19.09 31.57
C LYS A 764 9.65 19.88 31.48
N LYS A 765 10.15 20.11 30.27
CA LYS A 765 11.33 20.97 30.09
C LYS A 765 11.01 22.37 30.59
N LYS A 766 11.96 22.98 31.30
CA LYS A 766 11.83 24.36 31.75
C LYS A 766 11.79 25.26 30.53
N GLN A 767 10.64 25.87 30.25
CA GLN A 767 10.51 26.80 29.15
C GLN A 767 11.38 28.02 29.43
N GLU A 768 12.27 28.38 28.50
CA GLU A 768 13.09 29.59 28.63
C GLU A 768 12.17 30.80 28.64
N VAL A 769 11.98 31.39 29.82
CA VAL A 769 11.17 32.59 29.97
C VAL A 769 12.00 33.75 29.45
N VAL A 770 11.64 34.25 28.27
CA VAL A 770 12.18 35.51 27.76
C VAL A 770 11.73 36.62 28.70
N ALA A 771 12.67 37.42 29.20
CA ALA A 771 12.37 38.51 30.11
C ALA A 771 11.34 39.46 29.48
N PRO A 772 10.30 39.92 30.23
CA PRO A 772 9.25 40.77 29.69
C PRO A 772 9.78 42.02 28.95
N GLU A 773 10.94 42.53 29.35
CA GLU A 773 11.63 43.66 28.73
C GLU A 773 12.07 43.34 27.29
N ILE A 774 12.56 42.13 27.05
CA ILE A 774 13.00 41.67 25.72
C ILE A 774 11.79 41.47 24.82
N VAL A 775 10.73 40.81 25.32
CA VAL A 775 9.47 40.63 24.57
C VAL A 775 8.85 41.99 24.23
N ARG A 776 8.86 42.93 25.18
CA ARG A 776 8.35 44.29 24.98
C ARG A 776 9.19 45.06 23.95
N ALA A 777 10.52 44.94 23.98
CA ALA A 777 11.40 45.55 22.98
C ALA A 777 11.14 44.99 21.58
N GLN A 778 11.05 43.66 21.43
CA GLN A 778 10.71 43.00 20.17
C GLN A 778 9.34 43.42 19.64
N TYR A 779 8.33 43.55 20.52
CA TYR A 779 7.01 44.05 20.14
C TYR A 779 7.08 45.48 19.58
N PHE A 780 7.81 46.38 20.24
CA PHE A 780 7.94 47.77 19.76
C PHE A 780 8.76 47.87 18.48
N GLU A 781 9.79 47.03 18.30
CA GLU A 781 10.53 46.94 17.06
C GLU A 781 9.65 46.44 15.90
N ALA A 782 8.86 45.40 16.14
CA ALA A 782 7.89 44.90 15.17
C ALA A 782 6.83 45.97 14.82
N LEU A 783 6.32 46.69 15.82
CA LEU A 783 5.38 47.81 15.63
C LEU A 783 5.99 48.93 14.79
N GLU A 784 7.27 49.27 15.02
CA GLU A 784 7.96 50.27 14.24
C GLU A 784 8.18 49.83 12.78
N ASN A 785 8.47 48.55 12.56
CA ASN A 785 8.56 47.98 11.22
C ASN A 785 7.21 48.02 10.49
N VAL A 786 6.11 47.73 11.19
CA VAL A 786 4.74 47.88 10.64
C VAL A 786 4.48 49.33 10.25
N LYS A 787 4.76 50.29 11.13
CA LYS A 787 4.59 51.72 10.82
C LYS A 787 5.41 52.16 9.61
N LYS A 788 6.67 51.73 9.51
CA LYS A 788 7.52 52.01 8.34
C LYS A 788 6.95 51.40 7.06
N ALA A 789 6.44 50.17 7.14
CA ALA A 789 5.78 49.52 6.01
C ALA A 789 4.49 50.25 5.60
N GLU A 790 3.67 50.69 6.56
CA GLU A 790 2.47 51.50 6.31
C GLU A 790 2.80 52.85 5.66
N VAL A 791 3.83 53.55 6.16
CA VAL A 791 4.30 54.82 5.57
C VAL A 791 4.79 54.59 4.13
N LYS A 792 5.59 53.55 3.91
CA LYS A 792 6.07 53.17 2.57
C LYS A 792 4.90 52.83 1.64
N MET A 793 3.94 52.05 2.11
CA MET A 793 2.73 51.71 1.36
C MET A 793 1.94 52.96 1.01
N LYS A 794 1.73 53.88 1.95
CA LYS A 794 1.03 55.15 1.71
C LYS A 794 1.77 56.01 0.68
N ALA A 795 3.09 56.11 0.76
CA ALA A 795 3.89 56.83 -0.22
C ALA A 795 3.75 56.24 -1.64
N LEU A 796 3.81 54.91 -1.77
CA LEU A 796 3.61 54.21 -3.04
C LEU A 796 2.18 54.39 -3.58
N LEU A 797 1.18 54.44 -2.71
CA LEU A 797 -0.22 54.69 -3.09
C LEU A 797 -0.43 56.13 -3.60
N ILE A 798 0.24 57.12 -3.01
CA ILE A 798 0.24 58.51 -3.49
C ILE A 798 0.96 58.60 -4.84
N GLU A 799 2.17 58.03 -4.95
CA GLU A 799 2.94 58.00 -6.20
C GLU A 799 2.17 57.31 -7.35
N GLY A 800 1.43 56.24 -7.03
CA GLY A 800 0.59 55.52 -7.96
C GLY A 800 -0.76 56.18 -8.29
N GLY A 801 -1.09 57.33 -7.67
CA GLY A 801 -2.36 58.04 -7.90
C GLY A 801 -3.59 57.36 -7.32
N TYR A 802 -3.42 56.46 -6.34
CA TYR A 802 -4.52 55.72 -5.70
C TYR A 802 -5.09 56.47 -4.48
N VAL A 803 -4.41 57.53 -4.00
CA VAL A 803 -4.83 58.35 -2.86
C VAL A 803 -4.41 59.80 -3.10
N ASP A 804 -5.34 60.76 -3.00
CA ASP A 804 -5.06 62.19 -3.13
C ASP A 804 -4.49 62.79 -1.83
N GLU A 805 -3.52 63.71 -1.96
CA GLU A 805 -2.98 64.48 -0.82
C GLU A 805 -4.03 65.48 -0.31
N GLN A 806 -4.64 65.20 0.85
CA GLN A 806 -5.27 66.21 1.70
C GLN A 806 -4.53 66.36 3.02
#